data_AF-V6SPT9-F1
#
_entry.id   AF-V6SPT9-F1
#
_cell.length_a   1.000
_cell.length_b   1.000
_cell.length_c   1.000
_cell.angle_alpha   90.00
_cell.angle_beta   90.00
_cell.angle_gamma   90.00
#
_symmetry.space_group_name_H-M   'P 1'
#
loop_
_entity.id
_entity.type
_entity.pdbx_description
1 polymer ?
#
loop_
_entity_poly.entity_id
_entity_poly.type
_entity_poly.pdbx_seq_one_letter_code
_entity_poly.pdbx_strand_id
1 'polypeptide(L)'
;MSVSSVSHFFIEQNAFSQQSSNQVFGPTDINNFRLTSKFTLTDPKKAYSICKGIVLVQPQSGAGNSNKVNLILRPFKQPFPGLNIKYFIYRGLQKTDFFNGSGNIIASGSDFIVKINADYDAFYAENPRGENGQTITKPPFASRFIGYDPNITDESILLSDYFFKNSEIASGTENHPFELPMIDAGKSLGHFASGECGIDVVLNYGDYKHNFENGEFVFDLGYARKPEATITLVGTDYENKLQREQITQFIDIAAFYGLFAKEGKVSVSDGSGVKTEFAGNAIYSSVINNFDTKNNWYIYIQGDRTRSYDFYGNYKITESVPDNIKQGVLENSLIETIYGTDNWPVIINTQTTTSEAVTNNIFLQLVTDNNVNTVLYGQIGTIDNAQQNNFCNSDDLCLPPDIEGNYGRLTKVIKLSTPSVSGNTISSISLLIYQAVAYEYEAGTVLDENEQPVPVMARPNFFDDVFDLIQSEPLLKGGEGDPVFSKMTSEKLKLINHYYNKQQQGISAVQTLTVNDAIDTGIEATPSLARVTYVTETADVMNNTVSATGSVTPDTKTSASAGGTVAKSKTYQLPEPYYYNLKLFTDSTQTITGLELKTLDGSTPNKILLGLTKEENDSIKALIPNDGNLKNPRLFLIDLFEDGNELISPENIKYQKYKVGIVAEDSDEEGMTKLVLPTSDVIVYSLDRKYHFSKGYSEYMPKMEINVSSIIIDDELIVL
;
A
#
# COMPACT_ATOMS: atom_id res chain seq x y z
N MET A 1 1.94 3.69 23.86
CA MET A 1 3.34 4.15 23.82
C MET A 1 3.71 4.33 22.36
N SER A 2 3.93 5.55 21.87
CA SER A 2 4.43 5.72 20.51
C SER A 2 5.86 5.20 20.47
N VAL A 3 6.12 4.22 19.60
CA VAL A 3 7.49 3.83 19.30
C VAL A 3 8.11 5.03 18.59
N SER A 4 9.12 5.68 19.18
CA SER A 4 9.77 6.81 18.50
C SER A 4 10.35 6.34 17.17
N SER A 5 10.03 7.03 16.08
CA SER A 5 10.59 6.74 14.75
C SER A 5 12.09 6.98 14.76
N VAL A 6 12.88 5.97 14.39
CA VAL A 6 14.35 6.04 14.36
C VAL A 6 14.85 5.46 13.04
N SER A 7 15.75 6.20 12.39
CA SER A 7 16.46 5.79 11.19
C SER A 7 17.95 6.10 11.30
N HIS A 8 18.75 5.53 10.41
CA HIS A 8 20.16 5.89 10.23
C HIS A 8 20.38 6.55 8.85
N PHE A 9 21.34 7.46 8.76
CA PHE A 9 21.72 8.11 7.52
C PHE A 9 22.60 7.19 6.67
N PHE A 10 22.34 7.08 5.38
CA PHE A 10 22.90 6.00 4.54
C PHE A 10 24.40 6.12 4.23
N ILE A 11 25.04 7.25 4.52
CA ILE A 11 26.45 7.53 4.21
C ILE A 11 27.13 8.22 5.40
N GLU A 12 28.44 8.06 5.52
CA GLU A 12 29.19 8.67 6.62
C GLU A 12 29.06 10.21 6.68
N GLN A 13 29.20 10.77 7.87
CA GLN A 13 29.06 12.21 8.11
C GLN A 13 30.06 13.01 7.27
N ASN A 14 29.60 14.12 6.68
CA ASN A 14 30.39 15.04 5.85
C ASN A 14 30.93 14.41 4.54
N ALA A 15 30.49 13.20 4.16
CA ALA A 15 30.87 12.57 2.91
C ALA A 15 29.99 12.94 1.73
N PHE A 16 28.72 13.24 2.00
CA PHE A 16 27.76 13.63 0.98
C PHE A 16 28.06 15.05 0.52
N SER A 17 28.60 15.20 -0.69
CA SER A 17 28.84 16.51 -1.32
C SER A 17 27.51 17.17 -1.68
N GLN A 18 27.53 18.47 -2.01
CA GLN A 18 26.35 19.16 -2.51
C GLN A 18 25.87 18.47 -3.79
N GLN A 19 24.66 17.93 -3.75
CA GLN A 19 23.97 17.34 -4.89
C GLN A 19 23.70 18.41 -5.95
N SER A 20 23.93 18.07 -7.21
CA SER A 20 23.59 18.95 -8.33
C SER A 20 22.13 18.77 -8.77
N SER A 21 21.53 19.80 -9.37
CA SER A 21 20.13 19.78 -9.81
C SER A 21 19.81 18.71 -10.86
N ASN A 22 20.80 18.25 -11.63
CA ASN A 22 20.63 17.14 -12.58
C ASN A 22 20.69 15.75 -11.92
N GLN A 23 20.82 15.66 -10.59
CA GLN A 23 20.92 14.41 -9.83
C GLN A 23 19.70 14.14 -8.95
N VAL A 24 18.73 15.04 -8.93
CA VAL A 24 17.59 15.00 -8.01
C VAL A 24 16.55 13.95 -8.39
N PHE A 25 15.83 13.46 -7.38
CA PHE A 25 14.56 12.77 -7.53
C PHE A 25 13.50 13.73 -8.07
N GLY A 26 12.64 13.27 -8.99
CA GLY A 26 11.57 14.10 -9.55
C GLY A 26 11.54 14.12 -11.07
N PRO A 27 10.65 14.94 -11.66
CA PRO A 27 10.58 15.12 -13.10
C PRO A 27 11.90 15.69 -13.63
N THR A 28 12.45 15.08 -14.68
CA THR A 28 13.52 15.68 -15.47
C THR A 28 12.95 16.44 -16.66
N ASP A 29 11.77 16.02 -17.13
CA ASP A 29 10.91 16.70 -18.08
C ASP A 29 9.49 16.08 -18.02
N ILE A 30 8.61 16.51 -18.93
CA ILE A 30 7.22 16.05 -19.05
C ILE A 30 7.06 14.55 -19.34
N ASN A 31 8.10 13.90 -19.88
CA ASN A 31 8.12 12.49 -20.32
C ASN A 31 9.07 11.61 -19.52
N ASN A 32 9.90 12.19 -18.63
CA ASN A 32 10.89 11.46 -17.86
C ASN A 32 10.85 11.86 -16.38
N PHE A 33 10.83 10.85 -15.51
CA PHE A 33 10.89 11.02 -14.06
C PHE A 33 12.03 10.20 -13.48
N ARG A 34 12.90 10.81 -12.69
CA ARG A 34 13.99 10.11 -12.01
C ARG A 34 13.53 9.60 -10.65
N LEU A 35 13.71 8.31 -10.43
CA LEU A 35 13.37 7.61 -9.18
C LEU A 35 14.57 7.50 -8.22
N THR A 36 15.79 7.56 -8.76
CA THR A 36 17.02 7.52 -7.97
C THR A 36 17.46 8.93 -7.56
N SER A 37 17.64 9.18 -6.26
CA SER A 37 18.36 10.37 -5.78
C SER A 37 19.86 10.12 -5.91
N LYS A 38 20.51 10.77 -6.88
CA LYS A 38 21.92 10.55 -7.22
C LYS A 38 22.84 11.52 -6.48
N PHE A 39 24.11 11.16 -6.41
CA PHE A 39 25.17 12.02 -5.90
C PHE A 39 26.53 11.58 -6.44
N THR A 40 27.51 12.49 -6.42
CA THR A 40 28.88 12.22 -6.90
C THR A 40 29.89 12.31 -5.77
N LEU A 41 30.71 11.27 -5.64
CA LEU A 41 31.81 11.22 -4.67
C LEU A 41 33.16 11.36 -5.37
N THR A 42 34.09 12.11 -4.75
CA THR A 42 35.48 12.19 -5.23
C THR A 42 36.27 10.95 -4.84
N ASP A 43 36.02 10.43 -3.64
CA ASP A 43 36.70 9.29 -3.04
C ASP A 43 35.67 8.33 -2.46
N PRO A 44 36.00 7.04 -2.26
CA PRO A 44 35.09 6.09 -1.64
C PRO A 44 34.68 6.51 -0.21
N LYS A 45 33.41 6.28 0.14
CA LYS A 45 32.81 6.70 1.42
C LYS A 45 31.97 5.59 2.03
N LYS A 46 32.04 5.41 3.35
CA LYS A 46 31.30 4.32 4.01
C LYS A 46 29.79 4.49 3.83
N ALA A 47 29.15 3.39 3.43
CA ALA A 47 27.70 3.23 3.38
C ALA A 47 27.21 2.55 4.67
N TYR A 48 26.07 3.00 5.20
CA TYR A 48 25.46 2.48 6.41
C TYR A 48 24.03 2.01 6.17
N SER A 49 23.62 0.95 6.88
CA SER A 49 22.26 0.43 6.84
C SER A 49 21.26 1.44 7.42
N ILE A 50 20.26 1.86 6.65
CA ILE A 50 19.25 2.85 7.06
C ILE A 50 18.41 2.31 8.22
N CYS A 51 18.00 1.05 8.12
CA CYS A 51 17.22 0.35 9.15
C CYS A 51 17.72 -1.09 9.31
N LYS A 52 17.08 -1.86 10.20
CA LYS A 52 17.30 -3.30 10.26
C LYS A 52 16.60 -3.97 9.08
N GLY A 53 17.28 -4.83 8.34
CA GLY A 53 16.73 -5.44 7.13
C GLY A 53 17.51 -6.62 6.57
N ILE A 54 16.88 -7.30 5.62
CA ILE A 54 17.45 -8.42 4.85
C ILE A 54 18.11 -7.83 3.60
N VAL A 55 19.29 -8.34 3.24
CA VAL A 55 20.15 -7.77 2.20
C VAL A 55 20.30 -8.72 1.02
N LEU A 56 20.13 -8.17 -0.18
CA LEU A 56 20.44 -8.79 -1.47
C LEU A 56 21.48 -7.93 -2.20
N VAL A 57 22.52 -8.56 -2.76
CA VAL A 57 23.55 -7.87 -3.54
C VAL A 57 23.45 -8.27 -5.01
N GLN A 58 23.42 -7.30 -5.92
CA GLN A 58 23.35 -7.49 -7.36
C GLN A 58 24.51 -6.77 -8.07
N PRO A 59 25.00 -7.27 -9.22
CA PRO A 59 25.95 -6.52 -10.04
C PRO A 59 25.34 -5.21 -10.54
N GLN A 60 26.14 -4.15 -10.64
CA GLN A 60 25.69 -2.95 -11.34
C GLN A 60 26.00 -3.09 -12.84
N SER A 61 24.97 -2.95 -13.66
CA SER A 61 25.02 -3.03 -15.12
C SER A 61 25.54 -1.72 -15.75
N GLY A 62 25.88 -1.79 -17.04
CA GLY A 62 26.32 -0.64 -17.84
C GLY A 62 27.83 -0.44 -17.90
N ALA A 63 28.27 0.33 -18.90
CA ALA A 63 29.67 0.62 -19.14
C ALA A 63 30.32 1.34 -17.94
N GLY A 64 31.51 0.89 -17.53
CA GLY A 64 32.25 1.47 -16.41
C GLY A 64 31.82 0.99 -15.01
N ASN A 65 30.80 0.14 -14.89
CA ASN A 65 30.25 -0.30 -13.61
C ASN A 65 30.67 -1.71 -13.17
N SER A 66 31.60 -2.37 -13.88
CA SER A 66 32.05 -3.75 -13.59
C SER A 66 32.66 -3.93 -12.19
N ASN A 67 33.10 -2.83 -11.57
CA ASN A 67 33.68 -2.78 -10.23
C ASN A 67 32.67 -2.31 -9.17
N LYS A 68 31.40 -2.17 -9.52
CA LYS A 68 30.32 -1.72 -8.65
C LYS A 68 29.26 -2.81 -8.44
N VAL A 69 28.59 -2.74 -7.31
CA VAL A 69 27.41 -3.55 -6.97
C VAL A 69 26.30 -2.65 -6.44
N ASN A 70 25.06 -3.10 -6.61
CA ASN A 70 23.91 -2.51 -5.97
C ASN A 70 23.48 -3.40 -4.80
N LEU A 71 23.12 -2.77 -3.68
CA LEU A 71 22.65 -3.47 -2.49
C LEU A 71 21.18 -3.10 -2.27
N ILE A 72 20.32 -4.12 -2.21
CA ILE A 72 18.89 -3.99 -1.97
C ILE A 72 18.63 -4.42 -0.54
N LEU A 73 18.11 -3.52 0.27
CA LEU A 73 17.74 -3.78 1.67
C LEU A 73 16.22 -3.79 1.79
N ARG A 74 15.66 -4.94 2.17
CA ARG A 74 14.25 -5.07 2.55
C ARG A 74 14.12 -4.86 4.07
N PRO A 75 13.40 -3.83 4.54
CA PRO A 75 13.24 -3.60 5.97
C PRO A 75 12.60 -4.81 6.67
N PHE A 76 13.21 -5.25 7.76
CA PHE A 76 12.60 -6.21 8.69
C PHE A 76 11.79 -5.46 9.77
N LYS A 77 12.25 -4.26 10.13
CA LYS A 77 11.53 -3.32 10.98
C LYS A 77 11.34 -2.01 10.21
N GLN A 78 10.09 -1.59 10.05
CA GLN A 78 9.76 -0.34 9.38
C GLN A 78 10.32 0.87 10.15
N PRO A 79 11.01 1.81 9.48
CA PRO A 79 11.69 2.93 10.14
C PRO A 79 10.73 4.08 10.54
N PHE A 80 9.57 4.16 9.90
CA PHE A 80 8.58 5.21 10.13
C PHE A 80 7.15 4.62 10.15
N PRO A 81 6.36 4.81 11.22
CA PRO A 81 4.96 4.35 11.26
C PRO A 81 4.10 5.04 10.21
N GLY A 82 3.22 4.29 9.54
CA GLY A 82 2.30 4.83 8.52
C GLY A 82 2.92 5.02 7.12
N LEU A 83 4.24 4.86 6.98
CA LEU A 83 4.95 4.81 5.70
C LEU A 83 5.76 3.52 5.60
N ASN A 84 5.17 2.49 4.98
CA ASN A 84 5.84 1.21 4.81
C ASN A 84 6.81 1.29 3.63
N ILE A 85 8.07 0.90 3.87
CA ILE A 85 9.13 0.83 2.87
C ILE A 85 9.32 -0.63 2.45
N LYS A 86 9.29 -0.88 1.14
CA LYS A 86 9.54 -2.19 0.53
C LYS A 86 11.04 -2.43 0.39
N TYR A 87 11.76 -1.47 -0.20
CA TYR A 87 13.20 -1.56 -0.42
C TYR A 87 13.88 -0.21 -0.24
N PHE A 88 15.09 -0.24 0.33
CA PHE A 88 16.12 0.77 0.10
C PHE A 88 17.14 0.20 -0.86
N ILE A 89 17.44 0.89 -1.97
CA ILE A 89 18.44 0.43 -2.94
C ILE A 89 19.63 1.38 -2.92
N TYR A 90 20.78 0.84 -2.55
CA TYR A 90 22.08 1.51 -2.57
C TYR A 90 22.73 1.22 -3.92
N ARG A 91 22.88 2.25 -4.75
CA ARG A 91 23.47 2.14 -6.09
C ARG A 91 24.93 2.57 -6.05
N GLY A 92 25.84 1.72 -6.55
CA GLY A 92 27.24 2.07 -6.72
C GLY A 92 28.20 1.77 -5.57
N LEU A 93 28.00 0.66 -4.83
CA LEU A 93 28.97 0.20 -3.83
C LEU A 93 30.18 -0.49 -4.47
N GLN A 94 31.34 -0.43 -3.83
CA GLN A 94 32.58 -1.05 -4.33
C GLN A 94 32.48 -2.58 -4.28
N LYS A 95 32.65 -3.25 -5.43
CA LYS A 95 32.62 -4.71 -5.52
C LYS A 95 33.69 -5.39 -4.65
N THR A 96 34.87 -4.76 -4.52
CA THR A 96 36.01 -5.27 -3.74
C THR A 96 35.74 -5.31 -2.23
N ASP A 97 34.72 -4.61 -1.76
CA ASP A 97 34.31 -4.67 -0.35
C ASP A 97 33.48 -5.91 -0.03
N PHE A 98 33.09 -6.68 -1.04
CA PHE A 98 32.27 -7.89 -0.88
C PHE A 98 33.02 -9.13 -1.31
N PHE A 99 33.74 -9.07 -2.44
CA PHE A 99 34.27 -10.27 -3.09
C PHE A 99 35.78 -10.22 -3.34
N ASN A 100 36.43 -11.37 -3.20
CA ASN A 100 37.80 -11.57 -3.65
C ASN A 100 37.85 -11.90 -5.15
N GLY A 101 39.07 -11.98 -5.72
CA GLY A 101 39.29 -12.28 -7.13
C GLY A 101 38.75 -13.65 -7.59
N SER A 102 38.42 -14.56 -6.67
CA SER A 102 37.85 -15.88 -6.97
C SER A 102 36.31 -15.90 -6.94
N GLY A 103 35.66 -14.75 -6.71
CA GLY A 103 34.20 -14.67 -6.63
C GLY A 103 33.59 -15.16 -5.31
N ASN A 104 34.43 -15.35 -4.28
CA ASN A 104 34.00 -15.67 -2.92
C ASN A 104 33.88 -14.41 -2.07
N ILE A 105 33.05 -14.46 -1.04
CA ILE A 105 32.95 -13.43 -0.01
C ILE A 105 34.32 -13.23 0.66
N ILE A 106 34.71 -11.98 0.89
CA ILE A 106 35.95 -11.66 1.62
C ILE A 106 35.81 -11.99 3.11
N ALA A 107 36.92 -12.32 3.78
CA ALA A 107 36.89 -12.78 5.19
C ALA A 107 36.74 -11.65 6.22
N SER A 108 37.03 -10.40 5.84
CA SER A 108 36.93 -9.23 6.72
C SER A 108 36.62 -7.99 5.89
N GLY A 109 36.05 -6.96 6.52
CA GLY A 109 35.62 -5.75 5.82
C GLY A 109 34.65 -4.94 6.64
N SER A 110 33.52 -4.56 6.03
CA SER A 110 32.42 -3.87 6.70
C SER A 110 31.78 -4.72 7.81
N ASP A 111 30.97 -4.09 8.66
CA ASP A 111 30.18 -4.78 9.68
C ASP A 111 29.31 -5.89 9.05
N PHE A 112 28.76 -5.62 7.87
CA PHE A 112 27.99 -6.60 7.10
C PHE A 112 28.83 -7.85 6.78
N ILE A 113 30.01 -7.67 6.19
CA ILE A 113 30.92 -8.78 5.86
C ILE A 113 31.32 -9.59 7.10
N VAL A 114 31.68 -8.90 8.19
CA VAL A 114 32.05 -9.55 9.45
C VAL A 114 30.88 -10.39 9.98
N LYS A 115 29.67 -9.83 9.96
CA LYS A 115 28.46 -10.52 10.43
C LYS A 115 28.14 -11.75 9.59
N ILE A 116 28.09 -11.63 8.26
CA ILE A 116 27.67 -12.75 7.42
C ILE A 116 28.67 -13.91 7.42
N ASN A 117 29.98 -13.62 7.56
CA ASN A 117 30.96 -14.68 7.73
C ASN A 117 30.76 -15.42 9.06
N ALA A 118 30.48 -14.68 10.15
CA ALA A 118 30.19 -15.27 11.44
C ALA A 118 28.90 -16.12 11.42
N ASP A 119 27.84 -15.64 10.75
CA ASP A 119 26.59 -16.38 10.60
C ASP A 119 26.81 -17.67 9.77
N TYR A 120 27.58 -17.58 8.69
CA TYR A 120 27.93 -18.73 7.85
C TYR A 120 28.82 -19.74 8.59
N ASP A 121 29.76 -19.28 9.41
CA ASP A 121 30.56 -20.13 10.30
C ASP A 121 29.67 -20.87 11.31
N ALA A 122 28.76 -20.14 11.96
CA ALA A 122 27.85 -20.68 12.97
C ALA A 122 26.92 -21.74 12.35
N PHE A 123 26.35 -21.49 11.18
CA PHE A 123 25.44 -22.42 10.50
C PHE A 123 26.08 -23.80 10.30
N TYR A 124 27.31 -23.88 9.78
CA TYR A 124 28.00 -25.16 9.58
C TYR A 124 28.58 -25.75 10.87
N ALA A 125 28.83 -24.93 11.91
CA ALA A 125 29.22 -25.43 13.23
C ALA A 125 28.06 -26.11 13.96
N GLU A 126 26.84 -25.57 13.82
CA GLU A 126 25.60 -26.10 14.42
C GLU A 126 25.03 -27.28 13.63
N ASN A 127 25.30 -27.36 12.31
CA ASN A 127 24.85 -28.44 11.44
C ASN A 127 26.04 -29.26 10.86
N PRO A 128 26.87 -29.90 11.70
CA PRO A 128 28.09 -30.56 11.24
C PRO A 128 27.83 -31.86 10.48
N ARG A 129 26.57 -32.32 10.40
CA ARG A 129 26.17 -33.58 9.77
C ARG A 129 24.95 -33.37 8.86
N GLY A 130 25.02 -33.90 7.64
CA GLY A 130 23.88 -33.91 6.71
C GLY A 130 22.83 -34.96 7.08
N GLU A 131 21.74 -35.03 6.30
CA GLU A 131 20.59 -35.91 6.52
C GLU A 131 20.96 -37.40 6.73
N ASN A 132 22.09 -37.84 6.16
CA ASN A 132 22.59 -39.21 6.26
C ASN A 132 23.72 -39.39 7.31
N GLY A 133 23.90 -38.43 8.23
CA GLY A 133 24.90 -38.48 9.30
C GLY A 133 26.36 -38.24 8.86
N GLN A 134 26.59 -37.91 7.58
CA GLN A 134 27.92 -37.61 7.05
C GLN A 134 28.40 -36.22 7.49
N THR A 135 29.68 -36.08 7.83
CA THR A 135 30.27 -34.78 8.14
C THR A 135 30.25 -33.88 6.92
N ILE A 136 29.59 -32.72 7.02
CA ILE A 136 29.60 -31.71 5.97
C ILE A 136 30.89 -30.92 6.09
N THR A 137 31.71 -30.91 5.04
CA THR A 137 32.84 -29.98 4.97
C THR A 137 32.31 -28.61 4.55
N LYS A 138 32.49 -27.60 5.40
CA LYS A 138 32.07 -26.23 5.12
C LYS A 138 32.60 -25.77 3.75
N PRO A 139 31.73 -25.45 2.78
CA PRO A 139 32.17 -24.97 1.48
C PRO A 139 32.67 -23.52 1.54
N PRO A 140 33.47 -23.06 0.56
CA PRO A 140 33.81 -21.65 0.43
C PRO A 140 32.55 -20.78 0.40
N PHE A 141 32.58 -19.64 1.09
CA PHE A 141 31.44 -18.73 1.14
C PHE A 141 31.33 -17.99 -0.20
N ALA A 142 30.53 -18.52 -1.12
CA ALA A 142 30.39 -18.00 -2.48
C ALA A 142 29.47 -16.77 -2.54
N SER A 143 29.73 -15.88 -3.50
CA SER A 143 28.95 -14.64 -3.72
C SER A 143 27.45 -14.85 -3.96
N ARG A 144 27.06 -15.98 -4.58
CA ARG A 144 25.65 -16.33 -4.80
C ARG A 144 24.82 -16.46 -3.52
N PHE A 145 25.45 -16.73 -2.37
CA PHE A 145 24.73 -16.84 -1.09
C PHE A 145 24.19 -15.51 -0.58
N ILE A 146 24.69 -14.38 -1.08
CA ILE A 146 24.09 -13.06 -0.84
C ILE A 146 23.38 -12.50 -2.07
N GLY A 147 23.08 -13.38 -3.05
CA GLY A 147 22.35 -13.08 -4.27
C GLY A 147 23.17 -12.59 -5.46
N TYR A 148 24.49 -12.42 -5.30
CA TYR A 148 25.36 -12.05 -6.42
C TYR A 148 25.75 -13.32 -7.20
N ASP A 149 25.04 -13.60 -8.28
CA ASP A 149 25.42 -14.66 -9.22
C ASP A 149 25.67 -14.06 -10.62
N PRO A 150 26.94 -13.98 -11.07
CA PRO A 150 27.26 -13.41 -12.38
C PRO A 150 26.76 -14.28 -13.55
N ASN A 151 26.33 -15.52 -13.30
CA ASN A 151 25.80 -16.40 -14.35
C ASN A 151 24.30 -16.17 -14.59
N ILE A 152 23.60 -15.49 -13.70
CA ILE A 152 22.19 -15.14 -13.88
C ILE A 152 22.10 -13.91 -14.78
N THR A 153 21.81 -14.14 -16.06
CA THR A 153 21.64 -13.10 -17.08
C THR A 153 20.19 -12.69 -17.31
N ASP A 154 19.23 -13.48 -16.81
CA ASP A 154 17.81 -13.15 -16.91
C ASP A 154 17.50 -11.96 -15.97
N GLU A 155 17.18 -10.83 -16.57
CA GLU A 155 16.86 -9.59 -15.85
C GLU A 155 15.39 -9.52 -15.42
N SER A 156 14.52 -10.41 -15.91
CA SER A 156 13.08 -10.42 -15.59
C SER A 156 12.75 -11.07 -14.23
N ILE A 157 13.73 -11.72 -13.60
CA ILE A 157 13.55 -12.35 -12.28
C ILE A 157 13.16 -11.28 -11.25
N LEU A 158 12.07 -11.52 -10.53
CA LEU A 158 11.56 -10.57 -9.55
C LEU A 158 12.43 -10.55 -8.30
N LEU A 159 12.58 -9.37 -7.69
CA LEU A 159 13.25 -9.24 -6.39
C LEU A 159 12.56 -10.08 -5.31
N SER A 160 11.23 -10.24 -5.39
CA SER A 160 10.47 -11.10 -4.48
C SER A 160 10.94 -12.55 -4.51
N ASP A 161 11.37 -13.06 -5.66
CA ASP A 161 11.80 -14.45 -5.80
C ASP A 161 13.07 -14.72 -4.98
N TYR A 162 13.87 -13.69 -4.70
CA TYR A 162 15.02 -13.78 -3.80
C TYR A 162 14.62 -13.65 -2.32
N PHE A 163 13.74 -12.70 -1.99
CA PHE A 163 13.39 -12.39 -0.59
C PHE A 163 12.39 -13.36 0.04
N PHE A 164 11.61 -14.07 -0.78
CA PHE A 164 10.54 -14.99 -0.34
C PHE A 164 10.76 -16.42 -0.83
N LYS A 165 11.99 -16.77 -1.24
CA LYS A 165 12.34 -18.15 -1.59
C LYS A 165 12.17 -19.08 -0.38
N ASN A 166 11.72 -20.30 -0.65
CA ASN A 166 11.87 -21.41 0.29
C ASN A 166 13.22 -22.07 0.04
N SER A 167 13.98 -22.35 1.09
CA SER A 167 15.21 -23.14 0.99
C SER A 167 14.85 -24.59 0.69
N GLU A 168 15.27 -25.13 -0.46
CA GLU A 168 15.06 -26.52 -0.83
C GLU A 168 16.36 -27.33 -0.68
N ILE A 169 16.30 -28.43 0.07
CA ILE A 169 17.36 -29.45 0.13
C ILE A 169 16.95 -30.58 -0.80
N ALA A 170 17.62 -30.75 -1.94
CA ALA A 170 17.33 -31.82 -2.88
C ALA A 170 18.53 -32.77 -3.03
N SER A 171 18.30 -34.07 -2.82
CA SER A 171 19.24 -35.15 -3.16
C SER A 171 20.64 -35.06 -2.53
N GLY A 172 20.74 -34.68 -1.25
CA GLY A 172 22.01 -34.61 -0.53
C GLY A 172 23.01 -33.57 -1.07
N THR A 173 22.57 -32.73 -2.00
CA THR A 173 23.30 -31.57 -2.51
C THR A 173 22.50 -30.34 -2.12
N GLU A 174 23.15 -29.41 -1.41
CA GLU A 174 22.56 -28.12 -1.07
C GLU A 174 22.35 -27.32 -2.38
N ASN A 175 21.16 -27.42 -2.98
CA ASN A 175 20.86 -26.67 -4.19
C ASN A 175 20.79 -25.16 -3.89
N HIS A 176 20.21 -24.74 -2.75
CA HIS A 176 20.11 -23.32 -2.35
C HIS A 176 20.07 -23.05 -0.82
N PRO A 177 21.14 -23.29 -0.07
CA PRO A 177 21.04 -23.42 1.40
C PRO A 177 21.03 -22.15 2.25
N PHE A 178 21.42 -21.00 1.70
CA PHE A 178 21.59 -19.82 2.54
C PHE A 178 20.43 -18.84 2.33
N GLU A 179 19.68 -18.59 3.41
CA GLU A 179 18.77 -17.45 3.50
C GLU A 179 19.56 -16.16 3.32
N LEU A 180 18.94 -15.13 2.74
CA LEU A 180 19.62 -13.85 2.58
C LEU A 180 19.97 -13.26 3.94
N PRO A 181 21.17 -12.66 4.10
CA PRO A 181 21.64 -12.18 5.39
C PRO A 181 20.86 -10.97 5.88
N MET A 182 20.67 -10.90 7.19
CA MET A 182 20.10 -9.73 7.88
C MET A 182 21.19 -8.84 8.49
N ILE A 183 20.99 -7.54 8.48
CA ILE A 183 21.87 -6.52 9.07
C ILE A 183 21.09 -5.56 9.99
N ASP A 184 21.74 -5.08 11.05
CA ASP A 184 21.15 -4.09 11.96
C ASP A 184 21.34 -2.64 11.46
N ALA A 185 20.48 -1.73 11.92
CA ALA A 185 20.56 -0.32 11.58
C ALA A 185 21.89 0.34 12.00
N GLY A 186 22.43 1.19 11.12
CA GLY A 186 23.68 1.93 11.33
C GLY A 186 24.93 1.05 11.41
N LYS A 187 24.89 -0.14 10.81
CA LYS A 187 26.07 -0.97 10.54
C LYS A 187 26.61 -0.66 9.15
N SER A 188 27.93 -0.67 9.00
CA SER A 188 28.58 -0.42 7.72
C SER A 188 28.30 -1.57 6.75
N LEU A 189 27.95 -1.22 5.51
CA LEU A 189 27.64 -2.15 4.43
C LEU A 189 28.86 -2.38 3.52
N GLY A 190 29.70 -1.36 3.38
CA GLY A 190 30.83 -1.26 2.47
C GLY A 190 31.10 0.22 2.19
N HIS A 191 31.67 0.54 1.04
CA HIS A 191 31.85 1.91 0.57
C HIS A 191 31.07 2.15 -0.71
N PHE A 192 30.42 3.31 -0.81
CA PHE A 192 30.10 3.89 -2.11
C PHE A 192 31.40 4.15 -2.86
N ALA A 193 31.43 3.81 -4.14
CA ALA A 193 32.58 4.04 -5.00
C ALA A 193 32.74 5.54 -5.33
N SER A 194 33.93 5.92 -5.79
CA SER A 194 34.12 7.22 -6.44
C SER A 194 33.27 7.32 -7.72
N GLY A 195 32.86 8.53 -8.06
CA GLY A 195 31.95 8.84 -9.17
C GLY A 195 30.48 8.84 -8.76
N GLU A 196 29.59 8.61 -9.73
CA GLU A 196 28.14 8.65 -9.52
C GLU A 196 27.64 7.41 -8.77
N CYS A 197 26.80 7.67 -7.76
CA CYS A 197 26.10 6.72 -6.90
C CYS A 197 24.66 7.20 -6.69
N GLY A 198 23.82 6.42 -6.00
CA GLY A 198 22.45 6.85 -5.70
C GLY A 198 21.72 6.01 -4.66
N ILE A 199 20.57 6.53 -4.22
CA ILE A 199 19.63 5.85 -3.33
C ILE A 199 18.23 5.87 -3.95
N ASP A 200 17.56 4.73 -3.90
CA ASP A 200 16.11 4.64 -4.11
C ASP A 200 15.41 4.31 -2.79
N VAL A 201 14.23 4.87 -2.59
CA VAL A 201 13.31 4.50 -1.50
C VAL A 201 11.99 4.05 -2.13
N VAL A 202 11.69 2.77 -1.99
CA VAL A 202 10.52 2.11 -2.59
C VAL A 202 9.46 1.87 -1.52
N LEU A 203 8.22 2.30 -1.76
CA LEU A 203 7.11 2.12 -0.84
C LEU A 203 6.53 0.69 -0.92
N ASN A 204 6.01 0.21 0.20
CA ASN A 204 5.35 -1.09 0.29
C ASN A 204 3.83 -0.91 0.32
N TYR A 205 3.16 -1.58 -0.61
CA TYR A 205 1.70 -1.71 -0.63
C TYR A 205 1.22 -3.15 -0.44
N GLY A 206 2.15 -4.09 -0.25
CA GLY A 206 1.84 -5.48 0.00
C GLY A 206 2.95 -6.47 -0.40
N ASP A 207 2.93 -7.63 0.25
CA ASP A 207 3.76 -8.80 -0.05
C ASP A 207 2.98 -9.82 -0.90
N TYR A 208 2.45 -9.37 -2.03
CA TYR A 208 1.78 -10.19 -3.04
C TYR A 208 2.39 -9.94 -4.43
N LYS A 209 2.01 -10.79 -5.38
CA LYS A 209 2.22 -10.57 -6.81
C LYS A 209 0.90 -10.72 -7.55
N HIS A 210 0.77 -10.01 -8.67
CA HIS A 210 -0.31 -10.22 -9.62
C HIS A 210 0.08 -11.31 -10.61
N ASN A 211 -0.91 -12.08 -11.06
CA ASN A 211 -0.75 -13.05 -12.14
C ASN A 211 -1.10 -12.47 -13.53
N PHE A 212 -1.27 -11.15 -13.61
CA PHE A 212 -1.61 -10.37 -14.80
C PHE A 212 -0.85 -9.04 -14.76
N GLU A 213 -0.78 -8.34 -15.90
CA GLU A 213 -0.15 -7.02 -16.00
C GLU A 213 -1.14 -5.94 -15.52
N ASN A 214 -0.82 -5.23 -14.43
CA ASN A 214 -1.70 -4.26 -13.77
C ASN A 214 -1.27 -2.78 -13.94
N GLY A 215 -0.24 -2.51 -14.75
CA GLY A 215 0.34 -1.18 -14.95
C GLY A 215 1.24 -0.70 -13.80
N GLU A 216 1.54 -1.56 -12.82
CA GLU A 216 2.42 -1.25 -11.69
C GLU A 216 3.90 -1.34 -12.07
N PHE A 217 4.77 -0.66 -11.32
CA PHE A 217 6.21 -0.75 -11.51
C PHE A 217 6.71 -2.17 -11.23
N VAL A 218 7.49 -2.74 -12.17
CA VAL A 218 8.05 -4.08 -12.06
C VAL A 218 9.38 -4.04 -11.28
N PHE A 219 9.41 -4.71 -10.12
CA PHE A 219 10.61 -4.80 -9.28
C PHE A 219 11.44 -6.04 -9.61
N ASP A 220 12.15 -6.02 -10.74
CA ASP A 220 12.98 -7.11 -11.25
C ASP A 220 14.49 -6.84 -11.12
N LEU A 221 15.30 -7.80 -11.56
CA LEU A 221 16.76 -7.66 -11.62
C LEU A 221 17.20 -6.57 -12.61
N GLY A 222 16.46 -6.34 -13.70
CA GLY A 222 16.72 -5.27 -14.65
C GLY A 222 16.69 -3.89 -13.98
N TYR A 223 15.67 -3.62 -13.17
CA TYR A 223 15.60 -2.44 -12.32
C TYR A 223 16.71 -2.41 -11.25
N ALA A 224 16.91 -3.51 -10.54
CA ALA A 224 17.84 -3.58 -9.41
C ALA A 224 19.31 -3.43 -9.82
N ARG A 225 19.68 -3.82 -11.04
CA ARG A 225 21.05 -3.76 -11.58
C ARG A 225 21.39 -2.44 -12.24
N LYS A 226 20.42 -1.56 -12.54
CA LYS A 226 20.71 -0.28 -13.20
C LYS A 226 21.55 0.68 -12.31
N PRO A 227 22.39 1.55 -12.90
CA PRO A 227 23.06 2.61 -12.15
C PRO A 227 22.09 3.68 -11.61
N GLU A 228 20.97 3.89 -12.32
CA GLU A 228 19.88 4.79 -11.94
C GLU A 228 18.54 4.24 -12.45
N ALA A 229 17.46 4.58 -11.79
CA ALA A 229 16.10 4.25 -12.22
C ALA A 229 15.35 5.50 -12.67
N THR A 230 14.69 5.37 -13.82
CA THR A 230 13.83 6.39 -14.42
C THR A 230 12.56 5.72 -14.94
N ILE A 231 11.46 6.46 -14.93
CA ILE A 231 10.28 6.17 -15.73
C ILE A 231 10.36 7.05 -16.97
N THR A 232 10.27 6.43 -18.14
CA THR A 232 10.21 7.11 -19.42
C THR A 232 8.88 6.73 -20.06
N LEU A 233 8.11 7.73 -20.45
CA LEU A 233 6.79 7.52 -21.02
C LEU A 233 6.89 6.97 -22.44
N VAL A 234 6.18 5.88 -22.69
CA VAL A 234 6.11 5.19 -23.97
C VAL A 234 4.74 4.55 -24.10
N GLY A 235 4.01 4.87 -25.16
CA GLY A 235 2.70 4.26 -25.42
C GLY A 235 1.60 5.25 -25.77
N THR A 236 0.35 4.78 -25.64
CA THR A 236 -0.88 5.58 -25.75
C THR A 236 -1.03 6.55 -24.58
N ASP A 237 -2.03 7.44 -24.64
CA ASP A 237 -2.31 8.38 -23.55
C ASP A 237 -2.68 7.64 -22.26
N TYR A 238 -3.47 6.57 -22.35
CA TYR A 238 -3.79 5.73 -21.19
C TYR A 238 -2.55 4.99 -20.64
N GLU A 239 -1.71 4.41 -21.49
CA GLU A 239 -0.46 3.76 -21.05
C GLU A 239 0.49 4.77 -20.37
N ASN A 240 0.59 5.98 -20.92
CA ASN A 240 1.37 7.06 -20.32
C ASN A 240 0.78 7.50 -18.97
N LYS A 241 -0.55 7.55 -18.81
CA LYS A 241 -1.18 7.80 -17.51
C LYS A 241 -0.82 6.70 -16.49
N LEU A 242 -0.90 5.42 -16.88
CA LEU A 242 -0.51 4.31 -16.01
C LEU A 242 0.96 4.38 -15.60
N GLN A 243 1.87 4.67 -16.53
CA GLN A 243 3.29 4.84 -16.23
C GLN A 243 3.54 6.02 -15.28
N ARG A 244 2.77 7.10 -15.38
CA ARG A 244 2.84 8.22 -14.43
C ARG A 244 2.44 7.81 -13.02
N GLU A 245 1.46 6.91 -12.85
CA GLU A 245 1.05 6.40 -11.53
C GLU A 245 2.17 5.65 -10.79
N GLN A 246 3.14 5.10 -11.52
CA GLN A 246 4.24 4.32 -10.93
C GLN A 246 5.14 5.15 -10.01
N ILE A 247 5.20 6.48 -10.17
CA ILE A 247 5.98 7.36 -9.27
C ILE A 247 5.51 7.26 -7.83
N THR A 248 4.25 6.89 -7.61
CA THR A 248 3.63 6.78 -6.27
C THR A 248 4.24 5.65 -5.46
N GLN A 249 4.95 4.71 -6.10
CA GLN A 249 5.67 3.62 -5.45
C GLN A 249 7.06 4.05 -4.94
N PHE A 250 7.43 5.33 -5.06
CA PHE A 250 8.73 5.86 -4.69
C PHE A 250 8.63 7.17 -3.90
N ILE A 251 9.67 7.45 -3.11
CA ILE A 251 9.82 8.73 -2.39
C ILE A 251 11.26 9.21 -2.48
N ASP A 252 11.45 10.53 -2.50
CA ASP A 252 12.75 11.15 -2.35
C ASP A 252 13.37 10.81 -0.97
N ILE A 253 14.66 10.45 -0.96
CA ILE A 253 15.39 10.15 0.28
C ILE A 253 15.50 11.37 1.19
N ALA A 254 15.54 12.60 0.64
CA ALA A 254 15.52 13.82 1.45
C ALA A 254 14.18 14.00 2.17
N ALA A 255 13.06 13.77 1.47
CA ALA A 255 11.72 13.81 2.05
C ALA A 255 11.52 12.71 3.10
N PHE A 256 12.02 11.49 2.84
CA PHE A 256 12.02 10.40 3.81
C PHE A 256 12.69 10.80 5.12
N TYR A 257 13.88 11.40 5.08
CA TYR A 257 14.55 11.86 6.30
C TYR A 257 13.87 13.07 6.96
N GLY A 258 13.29 13.98 6.18
CA GLY A 258 12.61 15.13 6.73
C GLY A 258 11.30 14.80 7.46
N LEU A 259 10.68 13.64 7.19
CA LEU A 259 9.56 13.11 8.00
C LEU A 259 9.91 12.99 9.50
N PHE A 260 11.18 12.74 9.82
CA PHE A 260 11.66 12.62 11.20
C PHE A 260 11.80 13.98 11.91
N ALA A 261 11.64 15.11 11.20
CA ALA A 261 11.82 16.44 11.78
C ALA A 261 10.72 16.82 12.78
N LYS A 262 9.49 16.32 12.58
CA LYS A 262 8.39 16.58 13.53
C LYS A 262 8.59 15.78 14.83
N GLU A 263 8.65 14.46 14.73
CA GLU A 263 8.63 13.55 15.90
C GLU A 263 9.49 12.29 15.68
N GLY A 264 10.77 12.46 15.34
CA GLY A 264 11.70 11.34 15.14
C GLY A 264 13.17 11.69 15.31
N LYS A 265 14.03 10.71 15.06
CA LYS A 265 15.49 10.88 15.08
C LYS A 265 16.18 10.20 13.91
N VAL A 266 17.23 10.84 13.42
CA VAL A 266 18.16 10.24 12.45
C VAL A 266 19.55 10.17 13.08
N SER A 267 20.10 8.97 13.19
CA SER A 267 21.49 8.78 13.59
C SER A 267 22.41 8.88 12.37
N VAL A 268 23.54 9.57 12.51
CA VAL A 268 24.58 9.68 11.47
C VAL A 268 25.90 9.17 12.07
N SER A 269 26.57 8.28 11.36
CA SER A 269 27.91 7.79 11.74
C SER A 269 29.01 8.56 11.04
N ASP A 270 30.08 8.92 11.74
CA ASP A 270 31.29 9.44 11.12
C ASP A 270 32.14 8.34 10.45
N GLY A 271 33.28 8.70 9.86
CA GLY A 271 34.19 7.73 9.23
C GLY A 271 34.83 6.72 10.19
N SER A 272 34.79 6.98 11.51
CA SER A 272 35.24 6.05 12.55
C SER A 272 34.11 5.17 13.11
N GLY A 273 32.86 5.45 12.72
CA GLY A 273 31.66 4.74 13.17
C GLY A 273 30.99 5.35 14.40
N VAL A 274 31.48 6.49 14.92
CA VAL A 274 30.86 7.20 16.05
C VAL A 274 29.53 7.79 15.62
N LYS A 275 28.48 7.55 16.41
CA LYS A 275 27.09 7.90 16.10
C LYS A 275 26.68 9.23 16.76
N THR A 276 26.06 10.11 15.98
CA THR A 276 25.39 11.33 16.45
C THR A 276 23.92 11.28 16.09
N GLU A 277 23.02 11.63 17.01
CA GLU A 277 21.58 11.70 16.76
C GLU A 277 21.13 13.13 16.45
N PHE A 278 20.33 13.30 15.39
CA PHE A 278 19.70 14.57 15.02
C PHE A 278 18.18 14.46 15.09
N ALA A 279 17.53 15.55 15.52
CA ALA A 279 16.08 15.70 15.64
C ALA A 279 15.68 17.15 15.32
N GLY A 280 14.41 17.38 15.00
CA GLY A 280 13.90 18.73 14.73
C GLY A 280 14.64 19.43 13.59
N ASN A 281 14.91 20.72 13.78
CA ASN A 281 15.61 21.57 12.81
C ASN A 281 17.03 21.07 12.47
N ALA A 282 17.65 20.28 13.36
CA ALA A 282 18.99 19.74 13.10
C ALA A 282 19.00 18.71 11.96
N ILE A 283 17.85 18.11 11.64
CA ILE A 283 17.71 17.25 10.45
C ILE A 283 17.94 18.07 9.18
N TYR A 284 17.35 19.26 9.09
CA TYR A 284 17.54 20.16 7.95
C TYR A 284 19.00 20.59 7.79
N SER A 285 19.64 21.05 8.87
CA SER A 285 21.00 21.59 8.81
C SER A 285 22.10 20.55 8.71
N SER A 286 21.86 19.32 9.19
CA SER A 286 22.94 18.33 9.39
C SER A 286 22.75 17.01 8.63
N VAL A 287 21.51 16.66 8.24
CA VAL A 287 21.20 15.40 7.56
C VAL A 287 20.91 15.65 6.08
N ILE A 288 19.95 16.54 5.78
CA ILE A 288 19.51 16.77 4.40
C ILE A 288 20.13 18.01 3.74
N ASN A 289 21.02 18.73 4.43
CA ASN A 289 21.51 20.05 3.98
C ASN A 289 22.15 20.05 2.59
N ASN A 290 22.75 18.93 2.18
CA ASN A 290 23.50 18.82 0.95
C ASN A 290 22.67 18.22 -0.21
N PHE A 291 21.40 17.89 0.02
CA PHE A 291 20.46 17.58 -1.06
C PHE A 291 19.99 18.87 -1.72
N ASP A 292 19.83 18.85 -3.04
CA ASP A 292 19.24 19.97 -3.78
C ASP A 292 17.72 20.04 -3.52
N THR A 293 17.11 18.88 -3.27
CA THR A 293 15.68 18.73 -2.92
C THR A 293 15.35 19.01 -1.46
N LYS A 294 16.29 19.53 -0.65
CA LYS A 294 16.10 19.74 0.80
C LYS A 294 14.94 20.65 1.18
N ASN A 295 14.43 21.43 0.22
CA ASN A 295 13.30 22.34 0.34
C ASN A 295 12.02 21.85 -0.36
N ASN A 296 12.02 20.66 -0.94
CA ASN A 296 10.90 20.13 -1.71
C ASN A 296 9.84 19.54 -0.77
N TRP A 297 8.60 20.01 -0.91
CA TRP A 297 7.42 19.39 -0.32
C TRP A 297 6.63 18.69 -1.41
N TYR A 298 6.58 17.36 -1.34
CA TYR A 298 5.84 16.51 -2.27
C TYR A 298 4.42 16.29 -1.73
N ILE A 299 3.39 16.61 -2.51
CA ILE A 299 2.00 16.42 -2.13
C ILE A 299 1.34 15.50 -3.15
N TYR A 300 1.02 14.29 -2.70
CA TYR A 300 0.29 13.30 -3.46
C TYR A 300 -1.16 13.23 -2.97
N ILE A 301 -2.11 13.19 -3.91
CA ILE A 301 -3.53 13.06 -3.62
C ILE A 301 -4.00 11.80 -4.34
N GLN A 302 -4.32 10.77 -3.57
CA GLN A 302 -5.01 9.58 -4.07
C GLN A 302 -6.48 9.91 -4.26
N GLY A 303 -7.00 9.66 -5.45
CA GLY A 303 -8.40 9.78 -5.82
C GLY A 303 -9.13 8.44 -5.84
N ASP A 304 -10.11 8.35 -6.74
CA ASP A 304 -10.97 7.20 -6.93
C ASP A 304 -10.19 5.95 -7.36
N ARG A 305 -10.70 4.77 -6.97
CA ARG A 305 -10.14 3.47 -7.33
C ARG A 305 -8.63 3.35 -7.07
N THR A 306 -8.13 4.08 -6.06
CA THR A 306 -6.72 4.16 -5.67
C THR A 306 -5.76 4.70 -6.74
N ARG A 307 -6.27 5.43 -7.74
CA ARG A 307 -5.45 6.20 -8.70
C ARG A 307 -5.16 7.60 -8.16
N SER A 308 -4.34 8.39 -8.84
CA SER A 308 -4.15 9.80 -8.49
C SER A 308 -5.42 10.62 -8.67
N TYR A 309 -5.48 11.77 -8.00
CA TYR A 309 -6.49 12.80 -8.23
C TYR A 309 -6.60 13.13 -9.73
N ASP A 310 -7.84 13.18 -10.22
CA ASP A 310 -8.20 13.43 -11.61
C ASP A 310 -7.66 12.45 -12.68
N PHE A 311 -7.23 11.24 -12.30
CA PHE A 311 -6.81 10.21 -13.26
C PHE A 311 -7.86 9.96 -14.37
N TYR A 312 -9.13 9.88 -13.96
CA TYR A 312 -10.30 9.66 -14.82
C TYR A 312 -10.90 10.94 -15.42
N GLY A 313 -10.38 12.13 -15.10
CA GLY A 313 -10.89 13.41 -15.62
C GLY A 313 -12.19 13.94 -14.99
N ASN A 314 -12.61 13.39 -13.84
CA ASN A 314 -13.86 13.74 -13.15
C ASN A 314 -13.78 15.06 -12.35
N TYR A 315 -12.58 15.57 -12.10
CA TYR A 315 -12.34 16.64 -11.12
C TYR A 315 -12.06 17.99 -11.77
N LYS A 316 -12.50 18.22 -13.01
CA LYS A 316 -12.39 19.55 -13.65
C LYS A 316 -13.20 20.60 -12.89
N ILE A 317 -12.65 21.81 -12.73
CA ILE A 317 -13.35 22.95 -12.13
C ILE A 317 -14.50 23.40 -13.02
N THR A 318 -14.25 23.43 -14.33
CA THR A 318 -15.28 23.66 -15.37
C THR A 318 -15.02 22.74 -16.55
N GLU A 319 -16.07 22.37 -17.28
CA GLU A 319 -15.95 21.44 -18.42
C GLU A 319 -15.10 21.98 -19.59
N SER A 320 -14.90 23.29 -19.66
CA SER A 320 -14.23 23.97 -20.78
C SER A 320 -12.72 24.12 -20.61
N VAL A 321 -12.17 23.90 -19.40
CA VAL A 321 -10.74 24.06 -19.11
C VAL A 321 -10.17 22.83 -18.40
N PRO A 322 -8.87 22.54 -18.55
CA PRO A 322 -8.26 21.38 -17.91
C PRO A 322 -7.98 21.58 -16.41
N ASP A 323 -8.14 22.80 -15.88
CA ASP A 323 -7.86 23.08 -14.48
C ASP A 323 -8.79 22.29 -13.56
N ASN A 324 -8.21 21.64 -12.55
CA ASN A 324 -8.88 20.68 -11.68
C ASN A 324 -8.59 20.94 -10.18
N ILE A 325 -7.77 21.95 -9.85
CA ILE A 325 -7.44 22.32 -8.48
C ILE A 325 -7.18 23.83 -8.36
N LYS A 326 -7.51 24.42 -7.21
CA LYS A 326 -6.96 25.72 -6.81
C LYS A 326 -5.86 25.53 -5.77
N GLN A 327 -4.73 26.19 -5.95
CA GLN A 327 -3.65 26.17 -4.95
C GLN A 327 -2.94 27.50 -4.78
N GLY A 328 -2.33 27.71 -3.62
CA GLY A 328 -1.51 28.89 -3.34
C GLY A 328 -0.83 28.84 -1.97
N VAL A 329 0.13 29.74 -1.75
CA VAL A 329 0.84 29.89 -0.46
C VAL A 329 0.16 30.88 0.50
N LEU A 330 -0.90 31.56 0.02
CA LEU A 330 -1.76 32.43 0.83
C LEU A 330 -3.22 32.04 0.58
N GLU A 331 -4.00 31.99 1.66
CA GLU A 331 -5.39 31.52 1.66
C GLU A 331 -6.30 32.30 0.69
N ASN A 332 -6.11 33.62 0.59
CA ASN A 332 -6.98 34.51 -0.19
C ASN A 332 -6.47 34.75 -1.64
N SER A 333 -5.48 33.99 -2.12
CA SER A 333 -4.90 34.19 -3.45
C SER A 333 -4.59 32.87 -4.16
N LEU A 334 -5.56 31.94 -4.14
CA LEU A 334 -5.44 30.66 -4.82
C LEU A 334 -5.64 30.82 -6.33
N ILE A 335 -4.91 30.03 -7.11
CA ILE A 335 -4.91 30.07 -8.58
C ILE A 335 -5.40 28.72 -9.11
N GLU A 336 -6.27 28.75 -10.12
CA GLU A 336 -6.72 27.58 -10.87
C GLU A 336 -5.57 27.02 -11.70
N THR A 337 -5.37 25.70 -11.63
CA THR A 337 -4.30 25.01 -12.35
C THR A 337 -4.65 23.54 -12.51
N ILE A 338 -3.87 22.84 -13.33
CA ILE A 338 -3.85 21.38 -13.42
C ILE A 338 -3.06 20.83 -12.23
N TYR A 339 -3.59 19.78 -11.61
CA TYR A 339 -2.96 18.99 -10.56
C TYR A 339 -1.67 18.36 -11.07
N GLY A 340 -0.61 18.49 -10.27
CA GLY A 340 0.69 17.88 -10.53
C GLY A 340 1.81 18.88 -10.81
N THR A 341 2.94 18.36 -11.26
CA THR A 341 4.14 19.12 -11.65
C THR A 341 4.69 18.46 -12.91
N ASP A 342 4.82 19.21 -14.00
CA ASP A 342 5.24 18.70 -15.32
C ASP A 342 4.42 17.48 -15.79
N ASN A 343 3.09 17.53 -15.56
CA ASN A 343 2.12 16.45 -15.81
C ASN A 343 2.33 15.16 -14.98
N TRP A 344 3.22 15.16 -13.98
CA TRP A 344 3.32 14.05 -13.04
C TRP A 344 2.35 14.25 -11.88
N PRO A 345 1.68 13.19 -11.38
CA PRO A 345 0.63 13.27 -10.36
C PRO A 345 1.21 13.53 -8.95
N VAL A 346 1.98 14.60 -8.80
CA VAL A 346 2.57 15.06 -7.54
C VAL A 346 2.78 16.56 -7.64
N ILE A 347 2.33 17.31 -6.64
CA ILE A 347 2.69 18.72 -6.52
C ILE A 347 4.04 18.79 -5.82
N ILE A 348 5.02 19.44 -6.45
CA ILE A 348 6.33 19.73 -5.84
C ILE A 348 6.36 21.20 -5.48
N ASN A 349 6.18 21.50 -4.20
CA ASN A 349 6.18 22.87 -3.69
C ASN A 349 7.52 23.20 -3.04
N THR A 350 8.18 24.26 -3.53
CA THR A 350 9.42 24.79 -2.97
C THR A 350 9.17 26.17 -2.38
N GLN A 351 9.01 26.24 -1.06
CA GLN A 351 8.91 27.51 -0.35
C GLN A 351 10.24 27.87 0.29
N THR A 352 10.83 28.96 -0.20
CA THR A 352 12.03 29.59 0.37
C THR A 352 11.68 31.04 0.71
N THR A 353 11.56 31.35 1.99
CA THR A 353 11.30 32.72 2.46
C THR A 353 12.34 33.13 3.50
N THR A 354 12.52 34.43 3.72
CA THR A 354 13.38 34.95 4.81
C THR A 354 12.63 35.04 6.14
N SER A 355 11.49 34.37 6.27
CA SER A 355 10.65 34.39 7.45
C SER A 355 11.26 33.56 8.59
N GLU A 356 11.01 33.91 9.84
CA GLU A 356 11.33 33.04 10.99
C GLU A 356 10.22 32.00 11.25
N ALA A 357 9.30 31.82 10.30
CA ALA A 357 8.27 30.80 10.38
C ALA A 357 8.90 29.41 10.57
N VAL A 358 8.34 28.65 11.51
CA VAL A 358 8.70 27.27 11.84
C VAL A 358 7.85 26.24 11.09
N THR A 359 6.84 26.72 10.35
CA THR A 359 6.02 25.94 9.43
C THR A 359 5.78 26.72 8.14
N ASN A 360 5.71 26.01 7.02
CA ASN A 360 5.24 26.53 5.75
C ASN A 360 3.88 25.94 5.44
N ASN A 361 3.03 26.70 4.74
CA ASN A 361 1.66 26.32 4.44
C ASN A 361 1.44 26.25 2.93
N ILE A 362 0.55 25.37 2.51
CA ILE A 362 -0.07 25.43 1.19
C ILE A 362 -1.57 25.31 1.40
N PHE A 363 -2.31 26.07 0.60
CA PHE A 363 -3.76 26.14 0.65
C PHE A 363 -4.30 25.54 -0.63
N LEU A 364 -5.26 24.64 -0.51
CA LEU A 364 -5.88 23.93 -1.63
C LEU A 364 -7.40 24.13 -1.61
N GLN A 365 -8.03 24.22 -2.78
CA GLN A 365 -9.45 23.87 -2.93
C GLN A 365 -9.56 22.78 -4.00
N LEU A 366 -10.24 21.70 -3.64
CA LEU A 366 -10.44 20.53 -4.49
C LEU A 366 -11.84 20.57 -5.10
N VAL A 367 -12.04 19.85 -6.18
CA VAL A 367 -13.33 19.77 -6.87
C VAL A 367 -14.24 18.74 -6.20
N THR A 368 -15.50 19.11 -6.00
CA THR A 368 -16.53 18.26 -5.38
C THR A 368 -17.88 18.46 -6.07
N ASP A 369 -18.69 17.42 -6.10
CA ASP A 369 -20.11 17.48 -6.47
C ASP A 369 -21.03 17.68 -5.23
N ASN A 370 -20.44 17.90 -4.05
CA ASN A 370 -21.09 18.01 -2.75
C ASN A 370 -21.90 16.76 -2.36
N ASN A 371 -21.56 15.59 -2.88
CA ASN A 371 -22.18 14.34 -2.46
C ASN A 371 -21.84 14.04 -0.98
N VAL A 372 -22.75 13.34 -0.30
CA VAL A 372 -22.62 13.01 1.13
C VAL A 372 -21.39 12.14 1.44
N ASN A 373 -20.91 11.36 0.47
CA ASN A 373 -19.72 10.53 0.63
C ASN A 373 -18.41 11.30 0.46
N THR A 374 -18.46 12.63 0.23
CA THR A 374 -17.28 13.47 0.12
C THR A 374 -16.41 13.37 1.37
N VAL A 375 -15.14 12.99 1.18
CA VAL A 375 -14.18 12.80 2.28
C VAL A 375 -12.76 13.16 1.85
N LEU A 376 -12.02 13.75 2.78
CA LEU A 376 -10.58 13.95 2.72
C LEU A 376 -9.93 13.33 3.96
N TYR A 377 -8.79 12.67 3.76
CA TYR A 377 -7.96 12.15 4.84
C TYR A 377 -6.48 12.39 4.57
N GLY A 378 -5.75 12.92 5.56
CA GLY A 378 -4.30 13.05 5.50
C GLY A 378 -3.59 11.86 6.15
N GLN A 379 -3.27 10.82 5.37
CA GLN A 379 -2.51 9.64 5.83
C GLN A 379 -1.11 10.03 6.34
N ILE A 380 -0.42 10.89 5.58
CA ILE A 380 0.83 11.51 5.99
C ILE A 380 0.73 13.01 5.70
N GLY A 381 1.19 13.82 6.64
CA GLY A 381 1.08 15.28 6.58
C GLY A 381 0.12 15.80 7.65
N THR A 382 -0.05 17.11 7.68
CA THR A 382 -0.94 17.77 8.64
C THR A 382 -1.96 18.60 7.87
N ILE A 383 -3.25 18.33 8.09
CA ILE A 383 -4.35 19.18 7.63
C ILE A 383 -4.76 20.04 8.83
N ASP A 384 -4.32 21.28 8.85
CA ASP A 384 -4.44 22.17 10.02
C ASP A 384 -5.89 22.46 10.40
N ASN A 385 -6.78 22.46 9.41
CA ASN A 385 -8.20 22.72 9.57
C ASN A 385 -9.08 21.47 9.38
N ALA A 386 -8.51 20.28 9.58
CA ALA A 386 -9.29 19.05 9.69
C ALA A 386 -10.18 19.06 10.94
N GLN A 387 -11.29 18.33 10.88
CA GLN A 387 -12.24 18.22 11.99
C GLN A 387 -11.63 17.40 13.13
N GLN A 388 -11.11 16.22 12.82
CA GLN A 388 -10.50 15.31 13.79
C GLN A 388 -9.56 14.33 13.07
N ASN A 389 -8.41 14.02 13.67
CA ASN A 389 -7.48 12.99 13.19
C ASN A 389 -7.13 13.10 11.68
N ASN A 390 -6.92 14.32 11.16
CA ASN A 390 -6.68 14.58 9.72
C ASN A 390 -7.85 14.21 8.78
N PHE A 391 -9.06 13.95 9.27
CA PHE A 391 -10.26 13.75 8.47
C PHE A 391 -11.03 15.06 8.25
N CYS A 392 -11.62 15.19 7.06
CA CYS A 392 -12.67 16.16 6.76
C CYS A 392 -13.82 15.42 6.07
N ASN A 393 -15.05 15.58 6.57
CA ASN A 393 -16.24 15.03 5.92
C ASN A 393 -16.86 16.01 4.92
N SER A 394 -18.02 15.64 4.35
CA SER A 394 -18.76 16.47 3.40
C SER A 394 -19.11 17.84 3.98
N ASP A 395 -19.53 17.91 5.24
CA ASP A 395 -20.00 19.15 5.87
C ASP A 395 -18.83 20.11 6.14
N ASP A 396 -17.67 19.56 6.53
CA ASP A 396 -16.44 20.33 6.71
C ASP A 396 -15.95 20.92 5.39
N LEU A 397 -16.03 20.13 4.31
CA LEU A 397 -15.52 20.50 3.00
C LEU A 397 -16.49 21.37 2.19
N CYS A 398 -17.79 21.34 2.47
CA CYS A 398 -18.80 22.05 1.68
C CYS A 398 -18.78 23.57 1.92
N LEU A 399 -18.77 24.37 0.86
CA LEU A 399 -18.98 25.82 0.92
C LEU A 399 -20.44 26.14 1.27
N PRO A 400 -20.73 27.28 1.92
CA PRO A 400 -22.12 27.71 2.09
C PRO A 400 -22.79 27.88 0.71
N PRO A 401 -24.09 27.55 0.58
CA PRO A 401 -24.80 27.78 -0.67
C PRO A 401 -24.86 29.27 -0.98
N ASP A 402 -24.96 29.60 -2.27
CA ASP A 402 -25.17 30.96 -2.71
C ASP A 402 -26.57 31.49 -2.32
N ILE A 403 -26.88 32.73 -2.69
CA ILE A 403 -28.17 33.37 -2.39
C ILE A 403 -29.39 32.65 -3.01
N GLU A 404 -29.16 31.80 -4.02
CA GLU A 404 -30.16 31.01 -4.72
C GLU A 404 -30.26 29.57 -4.17
N GLY A 405 -29.38 29.20 -3.23
CA GLY A 405 -29.32 27.87 -2.63
C GLY A 405 -28.42 26.89 -3.39
N ASN A 406 -27.67 27.34 -4.41
CA ASN A 406 -26.78 26.47 -5.16
C ASN A 406 -25.44 26.31 -4.45
N TYR A 407 -24.89 25.10 -4.49
CA TYR A 407 -23.57 24.81 -3.95
C TYR A 407 -22.51 24.93 -5.04
N GLY A 408 -21.37 25.54 -4.70
CA GLY A 408 -20.21 25.62 -5.59
C GLY A 408 -19.53 24.26 -5.80
N ARG A 409 -18.78 24.11 -6.89
CA ARG A 409 -18.05 22.87 -7.25
C ARG A 409 -16.69 22.74 -6.57
N LEU A 410 -16.37 23.60 -5.61
CA LEU A 410 -15.09 23.66 -4.91
C LEU A 410 -15.30 23.50 -3.42
N THR A 411 -14.35 22.84 -2.74
CA THR A 411 -14.36 22.74 -1.29
C THR A 411 -14.10 24.09 -0.61
N LYS A 412 -14.36 24.16 0.70
CA LYS A 412 -13.67 25.09 1.61
C LYS A 412 -12.16 24.95 1.42
N VAL A 413 -11.42 26.01 1.75
CA VAL A 413 -9.96 25.98 1.66
C VAL A 413 -9.41 24.95 2.65
N ILE A 414 -8.58 24.04 2.15
CA ILE A 414 -7.84 23.04 2.92
C ILE A 414 -6.45 23.63 3.18
N LYS A 415 -6.05 23.68 4.45
CA LYS A 415 -4.75 24.21 4.86
C LYS A 415 -3.83 23.05 5.25
N LEU A 416 -2.80 22.81 4.44
CA LEU A 416 -1.74 21.87 4.78
C LEU A 416 -0.57 22.63 5.41
N SER A 417 0.14 21.98 6.32
CA SER A 417 1.38 22.50 6.91
C SER A 417 2.52 21.49 6.91
N THR A 418 3.75 22.00 6.81
CA THR A 418 4.99 21.23 6.92
C THR A 418 6.04 22.00 7.74
N PRO A 419 6.94 21.32 8.48
CA PRO A 419 8.03 22.00 9.19
C PRO A 419 8.91 22.85 8.26
N SER A 420 9.41 23.97 8.78
CA SER A 420 10.38 24.84 8.09
C SER A 420 11.46 25.37 9.02
N VAL A 421 12.61 25.74 8.45
CA VAL A 421 13.74 26.37 9.14
C VAL A 421 14.08 27.67 8.44
N SER A 422 13.93 28.77 9.17
CA SER A 422 14.13 30.13 8.62
C SER A 422 13.36 30.31 7.31
N GLY A 423 12.10 29.88 7.30
CA GLY A 423 11.20 30.06 6.15
C GLY A 423 11.44 29.12 4.98
N ASN A 424 12.47 28.27 5.05
CA ASN A 424 12.72 27.21 4.07
C ASN A 424 12.05 25.91 4.53
N THR A 425 11.26 25.31 3.66
CA THR A 425 10.63 24.01 3.96
C THR A 425 11.70 22.96 4.29
N ILE A 426 11.47 22.15 5.31
CA ILE A 426 12.23 20.91 5.48
C ILE A 426 11.59 19.88 4.54
N SER A 427 12.38 19.28 3.64
CA SER A 427 11.86 18.35 2.63
C SER A 427 10.94 17.31 3.26
N SER A 428 9.76 17.12 2.69
CA SER A 428 8.72 16.29 3.29
C SER A 428 7.75 15.76 2.24
N ILE A 429 6.91 14.83 2.66
CA ILE A 429 5.81 14.31 1.84
C ILE A 429 4.49 14.49 2.58
N SER A 430 3.43 14.76 1.83
CA SER A 430 2.05 14.63 2.29
C SER A 430 1.31 13.67 1.36
N LEU A 431 0.74 12.62 1.95
CA LEU A 431 -0.10 11.63 1.29
C LEU A 431 -1.53 11.87 1.73
N LEU A 432 -2.35 12.37 0.81
CA LEU A 432 -3.76 12.64 1.02
C LEU A 432 -4.60 11.61 0.26
N ILE A 433 -5.77 11.30 0.78
CA ILE A 433 -6.80 10.49 0.10
C ILE A 433 -8.06 11.32 0.02
N TYR A 434 -8.60 11.49 -1.18
CA TYR A 434 -9.74 12.34 -1.46
C TYR A 434 -10.73 11.64 -2.38
N GLN A 435 -12.00 11.63 -2.00
CA GLN A 435 -13.09 11.07 -2.80
C GLN A 435 -14.26 12.04 -2.68
N ALA A 436 -14.66 12.68 -3.77
CA ALA A 436 -15.64 13.77 -3.69
C ALA A 436 -16.47 14.03 -4.95
N VAL A 437 -16.24 13.27 -6.02
CA VAL A 437 -17.05 13.31 -7.23
C VAL A 437 -17.47 11.88 -7.53
N ALA A 438 -18.78 11.65 -7.65
CA ALA A 438 -19.27 10.35 -8.06
C ALA A 438 -18.82 10.04 -9.49
N TYR A 439 -17.95 9.06 -9.64
CA TYR A 439 -17.52 8.60 -10.96
C TYR A 439 -18.57 7.64 -11.57
N GLU A 440 -18.51 7.45 -12.89
CA GLU A 440 -19.41 6.56 -13.62
C GLU A 440 -18.64 5.41 -14.28
N TYR A 441 -19.30 4.28 -14.49
CA TYR A 441 -18.78 3.11 -15.23
C TYR A 441 -19.81 2.62 -16.25
N GLU A 442 -19.35 1.96 -17.30
CA GLU A 442 -20.23 1.33 -18.28
C GLU A 442 -20.83 0.03 -17.71
N ALA A 443 -22.14 0.03 -17.50
CA ALA A 443 -22.91 -1.12 -17.01
C ALA A 443 -23.49 -1.98 -18.14
N GLY A 444 -23.43 -1.51 -19.38
CA GLY A 444 -23.90 -2.21 -20.57
C GLY A 444 -24.07 -1.26 -21.74
N THR A 445 -24.66 -1.75 -22.83
CA THR A 445 -24.86 -0.97 -24.06
C THR A 445 -26.30 -1.13 -24.54
N VAL A 446 -26.92 -0.03 -24.97
CA VAL A 446 -28.25 -0.01 -25.59
C VAL A 446 -28.18 0.63 -26.97
N LEU A 447 -29.18 0.43 -27.82
CA LEU A 447 -29.25 1.10 -29.12
C LEU A 447 -29.97 2.45 -28.97
N ASP A 448 -29.41 3.49 -29.54
CA ASP A 448 -30.05 4.81 -29.65
C ASP A 448 -31.15 4.82 -30.74
N GLU A 449 -31.77 6.00 -30.94
CA GLU A 449 -32.81 6.19 -31.95
C GLU A 449 -32.35 5.93 -33.41
N ASN A 450 -31.04 5.86 -33.66
CA ASN A 450 -30.41 5.60 -34.95
C ASN A 450 -29.79 4.19 -35.04
N GLU A 451 -30.18 3.28 -34.13
CA GLU A 451 -29.64 1.93 -34.01
C GLU A 451 -28.12 1.90 -33.76
N GLN A 452 -27.56 2.95 -33.16
CA GLN A 452 -26.16 3.00 -32.76
C GLN A 452 -26.00 2.57 -31.30
N PRO A 453 -25.00 1.74 -30.98
CA PRO A 453 -24.72 1.36 -29.61
C PRO A 453 -24.26 2.59 -28.80
N VAL A 454 -24.91 2.82 -27.65
CA VAL A 454 -24.55 3.83 -26.67
C VAL A 454 -24.38 3.19 -25.29
N PRO A 455 -23.34 3.58 -24.52
CA PRO A 455 -23.08 3.01 -23.21
C PRO A 455 -24.15 3.44 -22.20
N VAL A 456 -24.57 2.50 -21.36
CA VAL A 456 -25.40 2.76 -20.17
C VAL A 456 -24.45 2.98 -19.00
N MET A 457 -24.39 4.23 -18.53
CA MET A 457 -23.54 4.59 -17.40
C MET A 457 -24.26 4.34 -16.07
N ALA A 458 -23.53 3.80 -15.11
CA ALA A 458 -23.99 3.60 -13.74
C ALA A 458 -22.96 4.15 -12.74
N ARG A 459 -23.34 4.20 -11.45
CA ARG A 459 -22.52 4.76 -10.36
C ARG A 459 -22.23 3.71 -9.30
N PRO A 460 -21.02 3.75 -8.70
CA PRO A 460 -20.66 2.82 -7.62
C PRO A 460 -21.47 3.12 -6.35
N ASN A 461 -21.68 2.07 -5.56
CA ASN A 461 -22.22 2.12 -4.21
C ASN A 461 -21.10 2.16 -3.16
N PHE A 462 -21.46 2.09 -1.87
CA PHE A 462 -20.51 2.20 -0.76
C PHE A 462 -19.55 1.01 -0.60
N PHE A 463 -19.90 -0.14 -1.16
CA PHE A 463 -19.13 -1.38 -1.11
C PHE A 463 -18.20 -1.52 -2.32
N ASP A 464 -18.58 -0.90 -3.44
CA ASP A 464 -17.81 -0.99 -4.68
C ASP A 464 -16.41 -0.36 -4.50
N ASP A 465 -15.42 -0.93 -5.19
CA ASP A 465 -13.99 -0.57 -5.10
C ASP A 465 -13.29 -0.80 -3.75
N VAL A 466 -14.02 -1.30 -2.76
CA VAL A 466 -13.44 -1.63 -1.46
C VAL A 466 -12.44 -2.77 -1.59
N PHE A 467 -12.79 -3.87 -2.26
CA PHE A 467 -11.93 -5.06 -2.34
C PHE A 467 -11.15 -5.15 -3.65
N ASP A 468 -9.85 -5.39 -3.51
CA ASP A 468 -8.87 -5.64 -4.58
C ASP A 468 -8.26 -7.05 -4.40
N LEU A 469 -7.08 -7.29 -4.97
CA LEU A 469 -6.33 -8.55 -4.89
C LEU A 469 -7.10 -9.80 -5.37
N ILE A 470 -8.07 -9.62 -6.26
CA ILE A 470 -8.93 -10.69 -6.77
C ILE A 470 -8.08 -11.80 -7.39
N GLN A 471 -7.12 -11.43 -8.25
CA GLN A 471 -6.21 -12.34 -8.94
C GLN A 471 -4.76 -12.11 -8.52
N SER A 472 -4.52 -12.15 -7.21
CA SER A 472 -3.17 -12.05 -6.62
C SER A 472 -2.78 -13.31 -5.86
N GLU A 473 -1.47 -13.50 -5.69
CA GLU A 473 -0.88 -14.59 -4.91
C GLU A 473 0.01 -14.06 -3.79
N PRO A 474 0.01 -14.70 -2.60
CA PRO A 474 0.92 -14.32 -1.53
C PRO A 474 2.37 -14.65 -1.94
N LEU A 475 3.31 -13.75 -1.64
CA LEU A 475 4.72 -14.04 -1.86
C LEU A 475 5.26 -15.06 -0.85
N LEU A 476 4.78 -15.00 0.40
CA LEU A 476 5.07 -16.01 1.42
C LEU A 476 4.23 -17.26 1.18
N LYS A 477 4.89 -18.36 0.83
CA LYS A 477 4.24 -19.67 0.77
C LYS A 477 4.12 -20.25 2.19
N GLY A 478 2.98 -20.84 2.52
CA GLY A 478 2.85 -21.65 3.74
C GLY A 478 3.88 -22.79 3.73
N GLY A 479 4.27 -23.27 4.91
CA GLY A 479 5.21 -24.38 5.04
C GLY A 479 4.77 -25.64 4.28
N GLU A 480 5.72 -26.52 3.96
CA GLU A 480 5.43 -27.80 3.29
C GLU A 480 4.34 -28.57 4.07
N GLY A 481 3.15 -28.70 3.48
CA GLY A 481 2.08 -29.54 4.01
C GLY A 481 0.70 -28.89 4.17
N ASP A 482 0.53 -27.57 4.03
CA ASP A 482 -0.82 -26.97 4.07
C ASP A 482 -0.98 -25.67 3.26
N PRO A 483 -1.22 -25.75 1.93
CA PRO A 483 -1.47 -24.58 1.09
C PRO A 483 -2.87 -23.96 1.30
N VAL A 484 -3.69 -24.54 2.19
CA VAL A 484 -5.12 -24.21 2.31
C VAL A 484 -5.32 -22.85 2.97
N PHE A 485 -4.51 -22.48 3.95
CA PHE A 485 -4.62 -21.20 4.64
C PHE A 485 -3.59 -20.20 4.14
N SER A 486 -4.04 -19.04 3.67
CA SER A 486 -3.15 -17.91 3.35
C SER A 486 -3.84 -16.56 3.55
N LYS A 487 -3.03 -15.54 3.77
CA LYS A 487 -3.47 -14.15 3.94
C LYS A 487 -2.68 -13.24 3.02
N MET A 488 -3.36 -12.28 2.41
CA MET A 488 -2.75 -11.24 1.59
C MET A 488 -3.35 -9.89 1.96
N THR A 489 -2.50 -8.91 2.24
CA THR A 489 -2.92 -7.55 2.58
C THR A 489 -2.58 -6.58 1.45
N SER A 490 -3.54 -5.74 1.06
CA SER A 490 -3.32 -4.52 0.29
C SER A 490 -3.24 -3.36 1.28
N GLU A 491 -2.03 -2.85 1.52
CA GLU A 491 -1.75 -1.78 2.50
C GLU A 491 -2.08 -0.38 1.94
N LYS A 492 -2.58 -0.30 0.70
CA LYS A 492 -3.05 0.95 0.10
C LYS A 492 -4.40 1.32 0.70
N LEU A 493 -4.42 2.39 1.50
CA LEU A 493 -5.62 2.79 2.24
C LEU A 493 -6.74 3.28 1.32
N LYS A 494 -7.97 3.01 1.73
CA LYS A 494 -9.23 3.43 1.12
C LYS A 494 -10.10 4.07 2.19
N LEU A 495 -11.07 4.89 1.79
CA LEU A 495 -11.98 5.55 2.72
C LEU A 495 -13.37 4.90 2.63
N ILE A 496 -13.95 4.63 3.79
CA ILE A 496 -15.31 4.10 3.90
C ILE A 496 -16.11 5.04 4.80
N ASN A 497 -17.22 5.51 4.27
CA ASN A 497 -18.15 6.33 5.03
C ASN A 497 -19.24 5.44 5.66
N HIS A 498 -19.44 5.56 6.96
CA HIS A 498 -20.37 4.73 7.72
C HIS A 498 -21.67 5.47 7.95
N TYR A 499 -22.75 5.00 7.33
CA TYR A 499 -24.09 5.53 7.53
C TYR A 499 -24.97 4.52 8.26
N TYR A 500 -25.83 5.04 9.13
CA TYR A 500 -26.94 4.31 9.73
C TYR A 500 -28.18 5.18 9.69
N ASN A 501 -29.29 4.65 9.15
CA ASN A 501 -30.55 5.38 9.00
C ASN A 501 -30.37 6.80 8.37
N LYS A 502 -29.54 6.88 7.32
CA LYS A 502 -29.18 8.13 6.60
C LYS A 502 -28.39 9.17 7.42
N GLN A 503 -27.93 8.84 8.62
CA GLN A 503 -27.03 9.68 9.42
C GLN A 503 -25.59 9.15 9.33
N GLN A 504 -24.63 10.06 9.16
CA GLN A 504 -23.21 9.70 9.15
C GLN A 504 -22.75 9.41 10.59
N GLN A 505 -22.28 8.19 10.83
CA GLN A 505 -21.77 7.76 12.13
C GLN A 505 -20.25 7.91 12.24
N GLY A 506 -19.53 7.86 11.12
CA GLY A 506 -18.08 8.01 11.10
C GLY A 506 -17.46 7.66 9.76
N ILE A 507 -16.15 7.78 9.68
CA ILE A 507 -15.33 7.50 8.50
C ILE A 507 -14.18 6.61 8.93
N SER A 508 -13.90 5.56 8.17
CA SER A 508 -12.74 4.70 8.38
C SER A 508 -11.76 4.80 7.22
N ALA A 509 -10.48 4.97 7.52
CA ALA A 509 -9.41 4.65 6.59
C ALA A 509 -9.07 3.17 6.74
N VAL A 510 -9.25 2.39 5.68
CA VAL A 510 -9.14 0.93 5.71
C VAL A 510 -8.10 0.43 4.74
N GLN A 511 -7.36 -0.59 5.14
CA GLN A 511 -6.67 -1.50 4.24
C GLN A 511 -7.57 -2.72 3.96
N THR A 512 -7.19 -3.57 3.01
CA THR A 512 -7.95 -4.81 2.76
C THR A 512 -7.10 -6.06 2.89
N LEU A 513 -7.77 -7.13 3.33
CA LEU A 513 -7.21 -8.44 3.57
C LEU A 513 -8.01 -9.47 2.77
N THR A 514 -7.32 -10.30 2.00
CA THR A 514 -7.88 -11.51 1.39
C THR A 514 -7.37 -12.72 2.16
N VAL A 515 -8.29 -13.59 2.57
CA VAL A 515 -7.98 -14.82 3.30
C VAL A 515 -8.46 -16.01 2.48
N ASN A 516 -7.55 -16.92 2.15
CA ASN A 516 -7.93 -18.25 1.69
C ASN A 516 -7.93 -19.18 2.90
N ASP A 517 -8.98 -19.97 3.07
CA ASP A 517 -9.10 -20.92 4.18
C ASP A 517 -9.90 -22.17 3.77
N ALA A 518 -10.07 -23.11 4.70
CA ALA A 518 -11.08 -24.15 4.57
C ALA A 518 -11.83 -24.37 5.89
N ILE A 519 -13.05 -24.89 5.74
CA ILE A 519 -13.93 -25.27 6.85
C ILE A 519 -14.35 -26.73 6.72
N ASP A 520 -14.50 -27.42 7.85
CA ASP A 520 -15.02 -28.79 7.91
C ASP A 520 -16.53 -28.77 7.62
N THR A 521 -16.99 -29.71 6.79
CA THR A 521 -18.43 -29.84 6.45
C THR A 521 -19.16 -30.86 7.31
N GLY A 522 -18.43 -31.75 8.00
CA GLY A 522 -18.96 -32.93 8.67
C GLY A 522 -19.50 -34.01 7.72
N ILE A 523 -19.27 -33.89 6.40
CA ILE A 523 -19.75 -34.82 5.37
C ILE A 523 -18.59 -35.64 4.82
N GLU A 524 -18.63 -36.98 4.95
CA GLU A 524 -17.54 -37.86 4.51
C GLU A 524 -17.16 -37.71 3.02
N ALA A 525 -18.15 -37.47 2.14
CA ALA A 525 -17.93 -37.32 0.70
C ALA A 525 -17.22 -36.01 0.32
N THR A 526 -17.37 -34.96 1.14
CA THR A 526 -16.85 -33.61 0.88
C THR A 526 -16.36 -33.01 2.20
N PRO A 527 -15.33 -33.59 2.85
CA PRO A 527 -15.00 -33.33 4.25
C PRO A 527 -14.54 -31.91 4.54
N SER A 528 -14.14 -31.14 3.52
CA SER A 528 -13.74 -29.74 3.66
C SER A 528 -14.24 -28.91 2.50
N LEU A 529 -14.66 -27.68 2.79
CA LEU A 529 -14.99 -26.65 1.81
C LEU A 529 -13.89 -25.58 1.83
N ALA A 530 -13.24 -25.35 0.68
CA ALA A 530 -12.30 -24.25 0.51
C ALA A 530 -13.05 -22.93 0.24
N ARG A 531 -12.57 -21.83 0.84
CA ARG A 531 -13.26 -20.54 0.78
C ARG A 531 -12.27 -19.38 0.63
N VAL A 532 -12.82 -18.25 0.23
CA VAL A 532 -12.14 -16.97 0.15
C VAL A 532 -12.96 -15.94 0.93
N THR A 533 -12.31 -15.22 1.84
CA THR A 533 -12.91 -14.13 2.60
C THR A 533 -12.15 -12.84 2.34
N TYR A 534 -12.85 -11.83 1.82
CA TYR A 534 -12.36 -10.46 1.73
C TYR A 534 -12.79 -9.69 2.98
N VAL A 535 -11.88 -8.93 3.59
CA VAL A 535 -12.09 -8.24 4.87
C VAL A 535 -11.47 -6.86 4.84
N THR A 536 -12.19 -5.84 5.33
CA THR A 536 -11.60 -4.53 5.60
C THR A 536 -10.97 -4.49 6.99
N GLU A 537 -9.81 -3.88 7.09
CA GLU A 537 -9.14 -3.63 8.37
C GLU A 537 -8.89 -2.13 8.52
N THR A 538 -9.47 -1.55 9.56
CA THR A 538 -9.38 -0.12 9.83
C THR A 538 -7.99 0.23 10.35
N ALA A 539 -7.32 1.17 9.70
CA ALA A 539 -6.05 1.73 10.13
C ALA A 539 -6.25 3.00 10.97
N ASP A 540 -7.28 3.79 10.64
CA ASP A 540 -7.65 5.00 11.36
C ASP A 540 -9.16 5.25 11.24
N VAL A 541 -9.75 5.92 12.21
CA VAL A 541 -11.20 6.15 12.27
C VAL A 541 -11.52 7.51 12.87
N MET A 542 -12.50 8.17 12.25
CA MET A 542 -13.18 9.34 12.80
C MET A 542 -14.60 8.95 13.18
N ASN A 543 -14.93 9.07 14.46
CA ASN A 543 -16.29 8.90 14.95
C ASN A 543 -17.01 10.25 15.00
N ASN A 544 -18.26 10.29 14.53
CA ASN A 544 -19.07 11.49 14.63
C ASN A 544 -19.53 11.68 16.08
N THR A 545 -19.03 12.73 16.73
CA THR A 545 -19.29 13.03 18.16
C THR A 545 -20.75 13.35 18.47
N VAL A 546 -21.56 13.66 17.44
CA VAL A 546 -22.97 14.07 17.58
C VAL A 546 -23.97 12.96 17.20
N SER A 547 -23.50 11.75 16.87
CA SER A 547 -24.38 10.63 16.52
C SER A 547 -25.13 10.09 17.76
N ALA A 548 -26.43 10.38 17.84
CA ALA A 548 -27.33 9.83 18.87
C ALA A 548 -27.61 8.32 18.68
N THR A 549 -27.16 7.72 17.57
CA THR A 549 -27.41 6.32 17.20
C THR A 549 -26.22 5.39 17.47
N GLY A 550 -25.19 5.88 18.15
CA GLY A 550 -23.99 5.14 18.52
C GLY A 550 -22.75 5.53 17.71
N SER A 551 -21.61 4.93 18.06
CA SER A 551 -20.31 5.10 17.41
C SER A 551 -19.91 3.85 16.62
N VAL A 552 -19.00 4.05 15.66
CA VAL A 552 -18.31 2.99 14.95
C VAL A 552 -17.20 2.43 15.85
N THR A 553 -16.99 1.12 15.82
CA THR A 553 -15.96 0.44 16.64
C THR A 553 -14.60 1.12 16.46
N PRO A 554 -13.89 1.48 17.55
CA PRO A 554 -12.61 2.18 17.47
C PRO A 554 -11.41 1.24 17.26
N ASP A 555 -11.62 -0.08 17.02
CA ASP A 555 -10.53 -1.03 16.80
C ASP A 555 -9.85 -0.73 15.45
N THR A 556 -8.56 -0.39 15.52
CA THR A 556 -7.71 0.00 14.38
C THR A 556 -6.59 -1.02 14.14
N LYS A 557 -6.83 -2.29 14.46
CA LYS A 557 -5.81 -3.33 14.27
C LYS A 557 -5.76 -3.75 12.81
N THR A 558 -4.57 -3.60 12.23
CA THR A 558 -4.25 -4.02 10.87
C THR A 558 -3.28 -5.20 10.86
N SER A 559 -3.48 -6.11 9.92
CA SER A 559 -2.58 -7.21 9.63
C SER A 559 -1.44 -6.72 8.72
N ALA A 560 -0.19 -6.98 9.10
CA ALA A 560 0.94 -6.74 8.22
C ALA A 560 0.94 -7.73 7.04
N SER A 561 1.51 -7.32 5.92
CA SER A 561 1.64 -8.19 4.72
C SER A 561 2.42 -9.49 4.96
N ALA A 562 3.34 -9.51 5.93
CA ALA A 562 4.08 -10.70 6.32
C ALA A 562 3.31 -11.54 7.36
N GLY A 563 2.24 -12.20 6.91
CA GLY A 563 1.34 -13.00 7.73
C GLY A 563 1.45 -14.51 7.51
N GLY A 564 2.68 -15.05 7.41
CA GLY A 564 2.93 -16.49 7.42
C GLY A 564 2.81 -17.09 8.83
N THR A 565 1.79 -16.73 9.61
CA THR A 565 1.47 -17.56 10.76
C THR A 565 0.88 -18.83 10.17
N VAL A 566 1.60 -19.96 10.29
CA VAL A 566 1.00 -21.29 10.23
C VAL A 566 0.05 -21.36 11.42
N ALA A 567 -1.12 -20.74 11.29
CA ALA A 567 -2.18 -20.95 12.25
C ALA A 567 -2.41 -22.46 12.27
N LYS A 568 -2.39 -23.07 13.46
CA LYS A 568 -2.77 -24.49 13.59
C LYS A 568 -4.18 -24.75 13.03
N SER A 569 -5.00 -23.70 12.98
CA SER A 569 -6.32 -23.70 12.36
C SER A 569 -6.22 -23.44 10.86
N LYS A 570 -6.86 -24.31 10.07
CA LYS A 570 -7.08 -24.12 8.63
C LYS A 570 -8.23 -23.16 8.33
N THR A 571 -8.98 -22.77 9.36
CA THR A 571 -10.17 -21.91 9.26
C THR A 571 -9.86 -20.54 9.84
N TYR A 572 -10.24 -19.50 9.10
CA TYR A 572 -10.14 -18.11 9.51
C TYR A 572 -11.09 -17.83 10.69
N GLN A 573 -10.56 -17.11 11.68
CA GLN A 573 -11.32 -16.62 12.82
C GLN A 573 -11.30 -15.10 12.82
N LEU A 574 -12.46 -14.50 13.11
CA LEU A 574 -12.57 -13.07 13.28
C LEU A 574 -11.75 -12.63 14.50
N PRO A 575 -10.90 -11.59 14.38
CA PRO A 575 -10.18 -11.06 15.52
C PRO A 575 -11.15 -10.39 16.49
N GLU A 576 -10.84 -10.41 17.79
CA GLU A 576 -11.57 -9.58 18.77
C GLU A 576 -11.49 -8.09 18.40
N PRO A 577 -12.59 -7.31 18.57
CA PRO A 577 -13.83 -7.65 19.27
C PRO A 577 -14.95 -8.24 18.39
N TYR A 578 -14.65 -8.69 17.16
CA TYR A 578 -15.67 -9.09 16.20
C TYR A 578 -16.08 -10.55 16.34
N TYR A 579 -17.36 -10.83 16.13
CA TYR A 579 -17.89 -12.20 16.01
C TYR A 579 -19.05 -12.21 15.00
N TYR A 580 -19.44 -13.41 14.55
CA TYR A 580 -20.63 -13.56 13.71
C TYR A 580 -21.78 -14.22 14.46
N ASN A 581 -23.00 -13.81 14.13
CA ASN A 581 -24.24 -14.42 14.61
C ASN A 581 -24.93 -15.13 13.44
N LEU A 582 -25.49 -16.32 13.69
CA LEU A 582 -26.18 -17.12 12.68
C LEU A 582 -27.70 -16.90 12.73
N LYS A 583 -28.32 -16.67 11.57
CA LYS A 583 -29.78 -16.60 11.42
C LYS A 583 -30.22 -17.37 10.18
N LEU A 584 -31.02 -18.41 10.35
CA LEU A 584 -31.60 -19.14 9.23
C LEU A 584 -32.77 -18.34 8.64
N PHE A 585 -32.83 -18.22 7.31
CA PHE A 585 -33.96 -17.62 6.61
C PHE A 585 -34.20 -18.32 5.27
N THR A 586 -35.39 -18.14 4.70
CA THR A 586 -35.74 -18.72 3.41
C THR A 586 -35.76 -17.65 2.31
N ASP A 587 -35.00 -17.89 1.24
CA ASP A 587 -35.11 -17.18 -0.04
C ASP A 587 -35.74 -18.12 -1.07
N SER A 588 -36.96 -17.78 -1.50
CA SER A 588 -37.76 -18.59 -2.42
C SER A 588 -37.99 -20.01 -1.89
N THR A 589 -37.28 -21.02 -2.40
CA THR A 589 -37.37 -22.43 -1.95
C THR A 589 -36.12 -22.90 -1.23
N GLN A 590 -35.14 -22.02 -1.00
CA GLN A 590 -33.86 -22.38 -0.42
C GLN A 590 -33.73 -21.84 0.99
N THR A 591 -33.38 -22.70 1.94
CA THR A 591 -32.93 -22.28 3.28
C THR A 591 -31.49 -21.80 3.19
N ILE A 592 -31.23 -20.64 3.77
CA ILE A 592 -29.93 -19.96 3.77
C ILE A 592 -29.46 -19.80 5.22
N THR A 593 -28.20 -20.14 5.49
CA THR A 593 -27.53 -19.80 6.75
C THR A 593 -27.06 -18.36 6.70
N GLY A 594 -27.81 -17.45 7.30
CA GLY A 594 -27.48 -16.03 7.34
C GLY A 594 -26.40 -15.69 8.35
N LEU A 595 -25.51 -14.75 8.01
CA LEU A 595 -24.45 -14.22 8.87
C LEU A 595 -24.71 -12.74 9.19
N GLU A 596 -24.57 -12.37 10.46
CA GLU A 596 -24.50 -10.98 10.93
C GLU A 596 -23.17 -10.75 11.63
N LEU A 597 -22.46 -9.67 11.31
CA LEU A 597 -21.28 -9.22 12.02
C LEU A 597 -21.68 -8.39 13.24
N LYS A 598 -21.10 -8.72 14.40
CA LYS A 598 -21.33 -8.01 15.66
C LYS A 598 -20.02 -7.78 16.39
N THR A 599 -20.04 -6.88 17.36
CA THR A 599 -18.93 -6.65 18.28
C THR A 599 -19.31 -7.02 19.70
N LEU A 600 -18.30 -7.40 20.50
CA LEU A 600 -18.48 -7.74 21.91
C LEU A 600 -18.95 -6.55 22.77
N ASP A 601 -18.66 -5.33 22.34
CA ASP A 601 -19.03 -4.08 23.02
C ASP A 601 -20.35 -3.47 22.51
N GLY A 602 -21.02 -4.09 21.54
CA GLY A 602 -22.28 -3.60 20.97
C GLY A 602 -22.15 -2.39 20.01
N SER A 603 -20.93 -1.90 19.76
CA SER A 603 -20.68 -0.84 18.77
C SER A 603 -20.99 -1.30 17.33
N THR A 604 -21.18 -0.34 16.42
CA THR A 604 -21.39 -0.68 15.00
C THR A 604 -20.08 -1.15 14.39
N PRO A 605 -20.02 -2.37 13.81
CA PRO A 605 -18.80 -2.87 13.21
C PRO A 605 -18.25 -1.94 12.14
N ASN A 606 -16.96 -1.62 12.26
CA ASN A 606 -16.22 -0.84 11.27
C ASN A 606 -15.68 -1.71 10.11
N LYS A 607 -15.84 -3.03 10.19
CA LYS A 607 -15.42 -3.99 9.16
C LYS A 607 -16.54 -4.30 8.18
N ILE A 608 -16.13 -4.55 6.95
CA ILE A 608 -16.95 -5.13 5.89
C ILE A 608 -16.28 -6.45 5.49
N LEU A 609 -17.09 -7.48 5.29
CA LEU A 609 -16.67 -8.81 4.86
C LEU A 609 -17.44 -9.25 3.64
N LEU A 610 -16.78 -10.00 2.77
CA LEU A 610 -17.38 -10.79 1.69
C LEU A 610 -16.81 -12.20 1.70
N GLY A 611 -17.67 -13.18 1.94
CA GLY A 611 -17.32 -14.60 1.92
C GLY A 611 -17.85 -15.31 0.68
N LEU A 612 -16.97 -15.99 -0.05
CA LEU A 612 -17.28 -16.81 -1.21
C LEU A 612 -16.68 -18.21 -1.05
N THR A 613 -17.29 -19.23 -1.65
CA THR A 613 -16.59 -20.49 -1.87
C THR A 613 -15.43 -20.27 -2.85
N LYS A 614 -14.43 -21.15 -2.82
CA LYS A 614 -13.31 -21.06 -3.76
C LYS A 614 -13.79 -21.14 -5.22
N GLU A 615 -14.75 -22.00 -5.52
CA GLU A 615 -15.29 -22.17 -6.87
C GLU A 615 -15.97 -20.89 -7.39
N GLU A 616 -16.82 -20.27 -6.56
CA GLU A 616 -17.44 -18.98 -6.88
C GLU A 616 -16.37 -17.91 -7.10
N ASN A 617 -15.37 -17.82 -6.21
CA ASN A 617 -14.28 -16.85 -6.36
C ASN A 617 -13.43 -17.10 -7.62
N ASP A 618 -13.18 -18.35 -7.98
CA ASP A 618 -12.43 -18.70 -9.19
C ASP A 618 -13.20 -18.28 -10.45
N SER A 619 -14.54 -18.33 -10.44
CA SER A 619 -15.36 -17.82 -11.54
C SER A 619 -15.25 -16.30 -11.71
N ILE A 620 -15.07 -15.56 -10.62
CA ILE A 620 -14.82 -14.11 -10.63
C ILE A 620 -13.38 -13.80 -11.08
N LYS A 621 -12.39 -14.58 -10.62
CA LYS A 621 -10.99 -14.48 -11.09
C LYS A 621 -10.88 -14.68 -12.60
N ALA A 622 -11.66 -15.60 -13.17
CA ALA A 622 -11.65 -15.90 -14.60
C ALA A 622 -12.10 -14.72 -15.48
N LEU A 623 -12.70 -13.67 -14.91
CA LEU A 623 -13.07 -12.44 -15.62
C LEU A 623 -11.86 -11.55 -15.92
N ILE A 624 -10.73 -11.76 -15.24
CA ILE A 624 -9.52 -10.96 -15.39
C ILE A 624 -8.55 -11.75 -16.28
N PRO A 625 -8.37 -11.35 -17.56
CA PRO A 625 -7.51 -12.06 -18.48
C PRO A 625 -6.03 -11.82 -18.13
N ASN A 626 -5.21 -12.84 -18.38
CA ASN A 626 -3.76 -12.76 -18.10
C ASN A 626 -2.99 -11.87 -19.10
N ASP A 627 -3.60 -11.52 -20.24
CA ASP A 627 -3.00 -10.62 -21.24
C ASP A 627 -2.91 -9.17 -20.75
N GLY A 628 -3.63 -8.84 -19.69
CA GLY A 628 -3.64 -7.53 -19.07
C GLY A 628 -4.62 -6.55 -19.70
N ASN A 629 -5.57 -6.95 -20.55
CA ASN A 629 -6.49 -5.98 -21.14
C ASN A 629 -7.38 -5.28 -20.09
N LEU A 630 -7.61 -5.93 -18.94
CA LEU A 630 -8.30 -5.33 -17.80
C LEU A 630 -7.31 -4.96 -16.69
N LYS A 631 -7.20 -3.66 -16.39
CA LYS A 631 -6.37 -3.14 -15.30
C LYS A 631 -7.22 -2.79 -14.09
N ASN A 632 -6.58 -2.77 -12.93
CA ASN A 632 -7.15 -2.31 -11.67
C ASN A 632 -8.54 -2.90 -11.33
N PRO A 633 -8.72 -4.23 -11.45
CA PRO A 633 -10.02 -4.85 -11.20
C PRO A 633 -10.43 -4.67 -9.73
N ARG A 634 -11.71 -4.44 -9.52
CA ARG A 634 -12.33 -4.27 -8.19
C ARG A 634 -13.59 -5.11 -8.09
N LEU A 635 -13.77 -5.76 -6.95
CA LEU A 635 -15.01 -6.49 -6.69
C LEU A 635 -16.16 -5.49 -6.66
N PHE A 636 -17.27 -5.91 -7.25
CA PHE A 636 -18.44 -5.07 -7.44
C PHE A 636 -19.69 -5.85 -7.07
N LEU A 637 -20.58 -5.23 -6.29
CA LEU A 637 -21.86 -5.83 -5.89
C LEU A 637 -23.01 -5.09 -6.53
N ILE A 638 -23.65 -5.75 -7.49
CA ILE A 638 -24.84 -5.24 -8.16
C ILE A 638 -26.05 -5.60 -7.29
N ASP A 639 -26.74 -4.59 -6.78
CA ASP A 639 -28.02 -4.78 -6.10
C ASP A 639 -29.05 -5.32 -7.10
N LEU A 640 -29.72 -6.42 -6.74
CA LEU A 640 -30.71 -7.05 -7.60
C LEU A 640 -32.07 -6.36 -7.57
N PHE A 641 -32.26 -5.36 -6.71
CA PHE A 641 -33.51 -4.62 -6.60
C PHE A 641 -33.25 -3.12 -6.73
N GLU A 642 -33.83 -2.52 -7.77
CA GLU A 642 -33.89 -1.07 -7.94
C GLU A 642 -34.52 -0.45 -6.67
N ASP A 643 -33.96 0.68 -6.23
CA ASP A 643 -34.30 1.45 -5.02
C ASP A 643 -33.71 0.97 -3.67
N GLY A 644 -32.79 0.00 -3.65
CA GLY A 644 -32.08 -0.40 -2.42
C GLY A 644 -32.97 -1.08 -1.38
N ASN A 645 -34.02 -1.76 -1.86
CA ASN A 645 -35.06 -2.39 -1.06
C ASN A 645 -34.55 -3.64 -0.34
N GLU A 646 -34.83 -3.71 0.97
CA GLU A 646 -34.62 -4.93 1.76
C GLU A 646 -35.71 -5.95 1.42
N LEU A 647 -35.31 -7.18 1.11
CA LEU A 647 -36.23 -8.31 1.04
C LEU A 647 -36.61 -8.77 2.43
N ILE A 648 -37.83 -9.28 2.59
CA ILE A 648 -38.31 -9.87 3.84
C ILE A 648 -38.64 -11.33 3.57
N SER A 649 -37.96 -12.22 4.28
CA SER A 649 -38.21 -13.67 4.24
C SER A 649 -39.50 -14.05 4.96
N PRO A 650 -40.05 -15.27 4.75
CA PRO A 650 -41.19 -15.79 5.52
C PRO A 650 -40.98 -15.77 7.04
N GLU A 651 -39.73 -15.86 7.49
CA GLU A 651 -39.33 -15.78 8.90
C GLU A 651 -39.26 -14.33 9.42
N ASN A 652 -39.70 -13.34 8.62
CA ASN A 652 -39.62 -11.91 8.89
C ASN A 652 -38.18 -11.40 9.11
N ILE A 653 -37.20 -12.04 8.46
CA ILE A 653 -35.81 -11.60 8.43
C ILE A 653 -35.61 -10.73 7.19
N LYS A 654 -35.12 -9.51 7.43
CA LYS A 654 -34.71 -8.56 6.39
C LYS A 654 -33.33 -8.93 5.85
N TYR A 655 -33.17 -8.90 4.53
CA TYR A 655 -31.91 -9.19 3.87
C TYR A 655 -31.78 -8.46 2.53
N GLN A 656 -30.55 -8.30 2.05
CA GLN A 656 -30.24 -7.83 0.70
C GLN A 656 -29.60 -8.95 -0.12
N LYS A 657 -29.70 -8.85 -1.45
CA LYS A 657 -29.21 -9.84 -2.40
C LYS A 657 -28.47 -9.13 -3.54
N TYR A 658 -27.26 -9.61 -3.82
CA TYR A 658 -26.37 -8.99 -4.80
C TYR A 658 -25.86 -10.02 -5.81
N LYS A 659 -25.61 -9.57 -7.04
CA LYS A 659 -24.74 -10.27 -7.99
C LYS A 659 -23.31 -9.79 -7.82
N VAL A 660 -22.36 -10.71 -7.82
CA VAL A 660 -20.93 -10.39 -7.77
C VAL A 660 -20.38 -10.32 -9.19
N GLY A 661 -19.66 -9.23 -9.48
CA GLY A 661 -18.86 -9.07 -10.69
C GLY A 661 -17.57 -8.31 -10.39
N ILE A 662 -16.94 -7.81 -11.45
CA ILE A 662 -15.83 -6.88 -11.34
C ILE A 662 -16.11 -5.60 -12.13
N VAL A 663 -15.58 -4.48 -11.66
CA VAL A 663 -15.35 -3.32 -12.53
C VAL A 663 -13.84 -3.18 -12.72
N ALA A 664 -13.42 -3.00 -13.97
CA ALA A 664 -12.01 -2.84 -14.33
C ALA A 664 -11.83 -1.72 -15.36
N GLU A 665 -10.61 -1.22 -15.48
CA GLU A 665 -10.20 -0.28 -16.52
C GLU A 665 -9.88 -1.09 -17.79
N ASP A 666 -10.55 -0.81 -18.90
CA ASP A 666 -10.34 -1.50 -20.19
C ASP A 666 -9.28 -0.77 -21.01
N SER A 667 -8.14 -1.42 -21.23
CA SER A 667 -7.04 -0.83 -21.99
C SER A 667 -7.34 -0.67 -23.48
N ASP A 668 -8.23 -1.49 -24.05
CA ASP A 668 -8.62 -1.38 -25.46
C ASP A 668 -9.55 -0.17 -25.70
N GLU A 669 -10.16 0.34 -24.63
CA GLU A 669 -11.06 1.50 -24.63
C GLU A 669 -10.46 2.70 -23.86
N GLU A 670 -9.14 2.90 -23.94
CA GLU A 670 -8.40 4.04 -23.34
C GLU A 670 -8.63 4.22 -21.83
N GLY A 671 -8.82 3.12 -21.10
CA GLY A 671 -8.97 3.10 -19.65
C GLY A 671 -10.39 3.34 -19.14
N MET A 672 -11.40 3.25 -20.01
CA MET A 672 -12.81 3.32 -19.61
C MET A 672 -13.14 2.23 -18.59
N THR A 673 -13.89 2.59 -17.55
CA THR A 673 -14.29 1.67 -16.49
C THR A 673 -15.52 0.86 -16.91
N LYS A 674 -15.41 -0.47 -16.90
CA LYS A 674 -16.44 -1.37 -17.41
C LYS A 674 -16.81 -2.46 -16.41
N LEU A 675 -18.10 -2.74 -16.31
CA LEU A 675 -18.63 -3.86 -15.54
C LEU A 675 -18.50 -5.16 -16.33
N VAL A 676 -17.93 -6.18 -15.70
CA VAL A 676 -17.78 -7.53 -16.26
C VAL A 676 -18.41 -8.53 -15.29
N LEU A 677 -19.25 -9.42 -15.82
CA LEU A 677 -19.99 -10.42 -15.03
C LEU A 677 -19.62 -11.84 -15.43
N PRO A 678 -19.65 -12.79 -14.47
CA PRO A 678 -19.49 -14.21 -14.77
C PRO A 678 -20.67 -14.75 -15.58
N THR A 679 -20.39 -15.79 -16.38
CA THR A 679 -21.43 -16.48 -17.17
C THR A 679 -22.52 -17.09 -16.29
N SER A 680 -22.15 -17.54 -15.09
CA SER A 680 -23.09 -17.98 -14.06
C SER A 680 -23.07 -16.97 -12.93
N ASP A 681 -24.25 -16.44 -12.57
CA ASP A 681 -24.37 -15.46 -11.50
C ASP A 681 -23.85 -16.03 -10.17
N VAL A 682 -22.92 -15.31 -9.54
CA VAL A 682 -22.56 -15.54 -8.13
C VAL A 682 -23.43 -14.63 -7.27
N ILE A 683 -24.23 -15.25 -6.39
CA ILE A 683 -25.21 -14.56 -5.56
C ILE A 683 -24.72 -14.48 -4.12
N VAL A 684 -24.72 -13.27 -3.57
CA VAL A 684 -24.40 -13.05 -2.16
C VAL A 684 -25.52 -12.33 -1.42
N TYR A 685 -25.62 -12.61 -0.14
CA TYR A 685 -26.62 -12.10 0.78
C TYR A 685 -25.95 -11.24 1.84
N SER A 686 -26.70 -10.30 2.40
CA SER A 686 -26.33 -9.63 3.64
C SER A 686 -27.57 -9.39 4.50
N LEU A 687 -27.40 -9.46 5.82
CA LEU A 687 -28.45 -9.14 6.80
C LEU A 687 -28.24 -7.76 7.44
N ASP A 688 -27.03 -7.23 7.36
CA ASP A 688 -26.57 -6.05 8.11
C ASP A 688 -25.73 -5.07 7.27
N ARG A 689 -25.52 -5.37 5.98
CA ARG A 689 -24.62 -4.64 5.06
C ARG A 689 -23.17 -4.56 5.53
N LYS A 690 -22.75 -5.45 6.44
CA LYS A 690 -21.38 -5.59 6.95
C LYS A 690 -20.82 -6.95 6.63
N TYR A 691 -21.57 -8.03 6.85
CA TYR A 691 -21.20 -9.37 6.43
C TYR A 691 -21.97 -9.74 5.15
N HIS A 692 -21.25 -9.83 4.04
CA HIS A 692 -21.76 -10.33 2.77
C HIS A 692 -21.27 -11.77 2.58
N PHE A 693 -22.12 -12.67 2.11
CA PHE A 693 -21.77 -14.08 1.99
C PHE A 693 -22.58 -14.79 0.91
N SER A 694 -21.96 -15.71 0.19
CA SER A 694 -22.70 -16.66 -0.65
C SER A 694 -23.34 -17.74 0.22
N LYS A 695 -24.38 -18.40 -0.32
CA LYS A 695 -25.02 -19.54 0.35
C LYS A 695 -24.01 -20.66 0.63
N GLY A 696 -23.16 -20.99 -0.35
CA GLY A 696 -22.17 -22.06 -0.20
C GLY A 696 -21.14 -21.74 0.88
N TYR A 697 -20.72 -20.47 0.99
CA TYR A 697 -19.77 -20.03 2.01
C TYR A 697 -20.31 -20.20 3.45
N SER A 698 -21.59 -19.90 3.67
CA SER A 698 -22.18 -19.86 5.01
C SER A 698 -22.80 -21.18 5.47
N GLU A 699 -23.03 -22.13 4.58
CA GLU A 699 -23.73 -23.40 4.84
C GLU A 699 -23.16 -24.16 6.04
N TYR A 700 -21.84 -24.24 6.15
CA TYR A 700 -21.11 -25.01 7.17
C TYR A 700 -20.53 -24.16 8.32
N MET A 701 -20.94 -22.89 8.44
CA MET A 701 -20.46 -22.03 9.53
C MET A 701 -20.91 -22.58 10.90
N PRO A 702 -19.99 -22.89 11.84
CA PRO A 702 -20.38 -23.40 13.14
C PRO A 702 -20.99 -22.29 13.98
N LYS A 703 -21.83 -22.65 14.95
CA LYS A 703 -22.24 -21.70 16.00
C LYS A 703 -21.02 -21.30 16.82
N MET A 704 -20.78 -20.00 16.99
CA MET A 704 -19.75 -19.52 17.91
C MET A 704 -20.24 -19.60 19.36
N GLU A 705 -19.46 -20.20 20.24
CA GLU A 705 -19.65 -20.09 21.68
C GLU A 705 -19.01 -18.79 22.18
N ILE A 706 -19.84 -17.78 22.46
CA ILE A 706 -19.37 -16.52 23.03
C ILE A 706 -19.38 -16.65 24.55
N ASN A 707 -18.23 -16.48 25.19
CA ASN A 707 -18.15 -16.49 26.65
C ASN A 707 -18.75 -15.18 27.20
N VAL A 708 -20.00 -15.27 27.68
CA VAL A 708 -20.87 -14.14 28.05
C VAL A 708 -20.37 -13.34 29.27
N SER A 709 -19.28 -13.77 29.94
CA SER A 709 -18.74 -13.10 31.13
C SER A 709 -18.11 -11.71 30.86
N SER A 710 -18.01 -11.26 29.61
CA SER A 710 -17.43 -9.97 29.22
C SER A 710 -18.39 -9.00 28.53
N ILE A 711 -19.69 -9.31 28.46
CA ILE A 711 -20.69 -8.37 27.94
C ILE A 711 -21.01 -7.37 29.06
N ILE A 712 -20.54 -6.13 28.92
CA ILE A 712 -21.04 -5.02 29.74
C ILE A 712 -22.43 -4.71 29.21
N ILE A 713 -23.46 -5.21 29.89
CA ILE A 713 -24.84 -4.78 29.68
C ILE A 713 -24.97 -3.45 30.43
N ASP A 714 -25.19 -2.36 29.70
CA ASP A 714 -25.57 -1.08 30.30
C ASP A 714 -27.03 -1.21 30.76
N ASP A 715 -27.22 -1.73 31.97
CA ASP A 715 -28.50 -1.86 32.64
C ASP A 715 -28.92 -0.49 33.21
N GLU A 716 -29.40 0.39 32.36
CA GLU A 716 -30.25 1.52 32.79
C GLU A 716 -31.45 1.68 31.86
N LEU A 717 -32.55 0.97 32.15
CA LEU A 717 -33.90 1.56 32.25
C LEU A 717 -34.95 0.50 32.64
N ILE A 718 -35.02 0.14 33.92
CA ILE A 718 -36.29 -0.25 34.55
C ILE A 718 -36.33 0.37 35.94
N VAL A 719 -36.99 1.53 36.07
CA VAL A 719 -37.58 1.97 37.34
C VAL A 719 -39.06 2.18 37.08
N LEU A 720 -39.86 1.57 37.96
CA LEU A 720 -41.32 1.48 38.02
C LEU A 720 -42.10 2.75 37.64
#